data_AF-G2IE62-F1
#
_entry.id   AF-G2IE62-F1
#
_cell.length_a   1.000
_cell.length_b   1.000
_cell.length_c   1.000
_cell.angle_alpha   90.00
_cell.angle_beta   90.00
_cell.angle_gamma   90.00
#
_symmetry.space_group_name_H-M   'P 1'
#
loop_
_entity.id
_entity.type
_entity.pdbx_description
1 polymer ?
#
loop_
_entity_poly.entity_id
_entity_poly.type
_entity_poly.pdbx_seq_one_letter_code
_entity_poly.pdbx_strand_id
1 'polypeptide(L)'
;MNRKKITLLLTGLVVASSMLTGCTSNNNKSADNGANVAQGEGGFRRAADRTVTEYTGDGYGVNNPYTNNTSQDYGSETYPNVNYGDEIIDETSIIDEKNNFDNNVAPYDVAPYDIYGTQDNEVTDNLKMNPESNDVNLFDQTMTDYQMTPSDEIISNDNVNSFNNGNTMTGFGGAIVQDDVDSMINDTTDSKINSSSQGNTGSLNNAINSAEVTPSASESQNKANVVAPQNTQDSGIVPQATAEKTTIGEIIPVRSVGSSEVVGTGDAGNIQGVIYLSFKLSGEVLNKENLSGLVSNAFDEAIKDSNSGWSGQVTTAREALQKALKKVISDNNTGKTLMFRDPKGTLVNVSISDIFPDATSNKDYVRGIIDLNGMRTTGRTLRSARTINSKDIVLRMMIRSSSASNDNTTLKTNTDYTFVGIGGTNSDGNSLKVDANDNQFISGFTVPECRTGKSPSTLTVKNDSSNTLIYETTASNNKGTEKQKYITTMIKPGIYLDMTDYQNIKDGIVTGGTFIKYKNIVFDDPDSTITKVEMQDARGTKYACSLVPVDPSNKDKGYYIQVNSLERDTSYTFTKLLVTSNIGVQDETVTIDLANVDSSNNITANQLTVRTTKVSEPKIELGSGNVNDDVTLPNGLKVKPVKNDSTALRYIVKVDNSEGNIGDLQILSLTSTEKSEVKKIEDSKTKTNYYIVTLTNLTPNTDYGHVIFELSYKDETGTEKSTRQSIGNIYKSDPNNTKMDNRTEKEALTGLNDINVVINDEFKSDYARKARVPIFVDDIHGRISGMTFKPVANNADAKVEFKDSYLDITGLKPNSTTTITLEFNYKDASGNDKVLTRYLKVMTPSVPEVDVKSDIASVKGNEVSIKLDYYENLKSGIKSVEVRDKNSNVIRSSWDKDTNTITLYNLEPNKEYSELVATFTLENKLTSKYELSPFTTSEEIVKPTGDIANFVSRVYTIALGREPEVEGWNFWINKLTSKELSATEFIAENLMTQPEFVDRELSKSKFVTTMYSLIVNREPDGDGQNYWERKYDEYKDQVKSIAELRIKIAREMMDQPEFKELVTKLQLIY
;
A
#
# COMPACT_ATOMS: atom_id res chain seq x y z
N MET A 1 43.81 -13.34 44.13
CA MET A 1 45.03 -12.63 43.67
C MET A 1 44.64 -11.37 42.90
N ASN A 2 45.58 -10.43 42.69
CA ASN A 2 45.58 -9.24 41.81
C ASN A 2 44.32 -9.03 40.93
N ARG A 3 43.57 -7.92 40.98
CA ARG A 3 43.92 -6.50 41.23
C ARG A 3 45.09 -5.98 40.37
N LYS A 4 44.87 -5.82 39.05
CA LYS A 4 45.59 -4.80 38.23
C LYS A 4 45.00 -4.45 36.83
N LYS A 5 43.71 -4.72 36.55
CA LYS A 5 43.03 -4.35 35.28
C LYS A 5 41.65 -3.69 35.41
N ILE A 6 41.29 -3.15 36.58
CA ILE A 6 40.08 -2.32 36.78
C ILE A 6 40.49 -1.02 37.49
N THR A 7 41.17 -0.13 36.76
CA THR A 7 41.60 1.20 37.24
C THR A 7 41.78 2.18 36.08
N LEU A 8 40.85 2.20 35.13
CA LEU A 8 40.77 3.25 34.09
C LEU A 8 39.34 3.40 33.52
N LEU A 9 38.33 3.38 34.39
CA LEU A 9 36.92 3.55 34.01
C LEU A 9 36.08 4.13 35.16
N LEU A 10 36.70 4.93 36.03
CA LEU A 10 36.10 5.44 37.28
C LEU A 10 36.69 6.80 37.71
N THR A 11 36.78 7.74 36.76
CA THR A 11 37.02 9.18 36.98
C THR A 11 36.53 9.93 35.73
N GLY A 12 35.42 10.67 35.82
CA GLY A 12 34.97 11.52 34.69
C GLY A 12 33.46 11.71 34.46
N LEU A 13 32.58 11.66 35.46
CA LEU A 13 31.14 11.95 35.24
C LEU A 13 30.38 12.53 36.46
N VAL A 14 30.90 13.55 37.16
CA VAL A 14 30.12 14.34 38.15
C VAL A 14 30.56 15.82 38.19
N VAL A 15 30.03 16.65 37.28
CA VAL A 15 29.79 18.10 37.43
C VAL A 15 28.71 18.50 36.40
N ALA A 16 27.66 19.27 36.68
CA ALA A 16 26.87 19.45 37.90
C ALA A 16 25.52 20.08 37.52
N SER A 17 24.40 19.56 38.06
CA SER A 17 23.07 20.15 37.87
C SER A 17 22.48 20.58 39.22
N SER A 18 22.63 21.86 39.59
CA SER A 18 21.75 22.60 40.52
C SER A 18 22.38 23.94 40.95
N MET A 19 21.71 25.06 40.62
CA MET A 19 21.61 26.26 41.46
C MET A 19 20.43 27.11 40.96
N LEU A 20 19.25 26.97 41.58
CA LEU A 20 18.08 27.78 41.26
C LEU A 20 17.13 27.90 42.46
N THR A 21 17.29 28.95 43.26
CA THR A 21 16.30 29.56 44.17
C THR A 21 16.96 30.74 44.91
N GLY A 22 16.24 31.86 45.11
CA GLY A 22 16.76 33.00 45.88
C GLY A 22 16.12 34.35 45.54
N CYS A 23 14.97 34.66 46.14
CA CYS A 23 14.28 35.95 45.96
C CYS A 23 14.64 36.95 47.06
N THR A 24 15.20 38.11 46.70
CA THR A 24 15.22 39.38 47.48
C THR A 24 15.62 40.51 46.50
N SER A 25 14.81 41.51 46.12
CA SER A 25 14.05 42.54 46.87
C SER A 25 14.87 43.77 47.32
N ASN A 26 14.56 44.95 46.74
CA ASN A 26 14.85 46.31 47.24
C ASN A 26 16.35 46.74 47.30
N ASN A 27 16.76 48.00 47.05
CA ASN A 27 16.02 49.25 46.77
C ASN A 27 16.96 50.37 46.26
N ASN A 28 16.39 51.44 45.67
CA ASN A 28 16.96 52.81 45.54
C ASN A 28 18.19 53.03 44.61
N LYS A 29 18.37 54.18 43.93
CA LYS A 29 17.63 55.47 43.95
C LYS A 29 17.87 56.34 42.69
N SER A 30 16.85 57.12 42.28
CA SER A 30 16.89 58.50 41.69
C SER A 30 17.92 58.87 40.59
N ALA A 31 17.61 59.62 39.51
CA ALA A 31 16.39 60.25 38.97
C ALA A 31 16.70 60.67 37.49
N ASP A 32 15.94 61.44 36.69
CA ASP A 32 14.68 62.19 36.88
C ASP A 32 14.02 62.53 35.51
N ASN A 33 12.76 63.01 35.53
CA ASN A 33 12.07 63.86 34.51
C ASN A 33 11.95 63.44 33.01
N GLY A 34 10.73 63.60 32.48
CA GLY A 34 10.54 64.67 31.47
C GLY A 34 9.96 64.37 30.08
N ALA A 35 8.69 63.95 30.01
CA ALA A 35 7.69 64.15 28.93
C ALA A 35 8.09 64.62 27.49
N ASN A 36 7.71 63.83 26.48
CA ASN A 36 7.00 64.23 25.24
C ASN A 36 6.51 62.93 24.53
N VAL A 37 5.21 62.67 24.32
CA VAL A 37 4.27 63.25 23.33
C VAL A 37 4.57 62.82 21.88
N ALA A 38 3.92 61.74 21.43
CA ALA A 38 3.43 61.49 20.05
C ALA A 38 2.57 60.20 19.99
N GLN A 39 1.70 60.09 18.97
CA GLN A 39 0.82 58.94 18.67
C GLN A 39 1.58 57.80 17.94
N GLY A 40 1.08 56.57 17.85
CA GLY A 40 -0.21 56.04 18.31
C GLY A 40 -0.41 54.53 18.06
N GLU A 41 -1.67 54.10 18.06
CA GLU A 41 -2.18 52.74 17.77
C GLU A 41 -2.05 52.38 16.27
N GLY A 42 -2.24 51.16 15.77
CA GLY A 42 -2.69 49.89 16.37
C GLY A 42 -2.48 48.73 15.37
N GLY A 43 -2.89 47.49 15.70
CA GLY A 43 -2.50 46.29 14.95
C GLY A 43 -3.31 45.95 13.69
N PHE A 44 -2.64 45.39 12.67
CA PHE A 44 -3.24 44.64 11.54
C PHE A 44 -2.62 43.22 11.51
N ARG A 45 -3.40 42.14 11.57
CA ARG A 45 -4.27 41.52 10.54
C ARG A 45 -3.48 40.93 9.36
N ARG A 46 -3.72 39.64 9.08
CA ARG A 46 -3.15 38.89 7.95
C ARG A 46 -3.59 39.46 6.59
N ALA A 47 -2.62 39.71 5.73
CA ALA A 47 -2.64 39.45 4.28
C ALA A 47 -1.28 38.81 3.95
N ALA A 48 -1.10 37.78 3.11
CA ALA A 48 -1.99 37.12 2.16
C ALA A 48 -2.45 38.00 0.98
N ASP A 49 -1.53 38.33 0.07
CA ASP A 49 -1.66 37.79 -1.29
C ASP A 49 -0.31 37.63 -2.05
N ARG A 50 -0.36 37.09 -3.28
CA ARG A 50 0.75 36.45 -4.02
C ARG A 50 1.89 37.37 -4.51
N THR A 51 3.08 36.77 -4.59
CA THR A 51 4.04 36.91 -5.70
C THR A 51 4.42 35.48 -6.14
N VAL A 52 3.95 34.97 -7.28
CA VAL A 52 4.52 35.18 -8.61
C VAL A 52 6.03 34.90 -8.66
N THR A 53 6.38 33.71 -9.17
CA THR A 53 7.67 33.43 -9.78
C THR A 53 7.43 32.78 -11.13
N GLU A 54 7.76 33.48 -12.20
CA GLU A 54 7.91 32.89 -13.52
C GLU A 54 9.15 31.99 -13.52
N TYR A 55 9.09 30.83 -14.16
CA TYR A 55 10.30 30.19 -14.71
C TYR A 55 9.96 29.37 -15.95
N THR A 56 10.27 29.94 -17.12
CA THR A 56 10.50 29.19 -18.36
C THR A 56 11.76 28.33 -18.21
N GLY A 57 11.88 27.14 -18.79
CA GLY A 57 10.95 26.40 -19.64
C GLY A 57 11.73 25.49 -20.58
N ASP A 58 11.39 24.19 -20.60
CA ASP A 58 11.80 23.15 -21.56
C ASP A 58 11.19 21.82 -21.07
N GLY A 59 10.69 20.90 -21.90
CA GLY A 59 10.63 20.91 -23.36
C GLY A 59 9.99 19.65 -23.97
N TYR A 60 9.05 18.99 -23.28
CA TYR A 60 8.40 17.75 -23.75
C TYR A 60 6.88 17.78 -23.54
N GLY A 61 6.13 17.25 -24.53
CA GLY A 61 4.68 17.11 -24.44
C GLY A 61 4.10 16.12 -25.46
N VAL A 62 2.98 15.51 -25.09
CA VAL A 62 2.02 14.82 -25.97
C VAL A 62 0.62 15.15 -25.43
N ASN A 63 -0.32 15.49 -26.31
CA ASN A 63 -1.67 15.93 -25.94
C ASN A 63 -2.64 14.74 -25.76
N ASN A 64 -3.65 14.93 -24.92
CA ASN A 64 -4.91 14.18 -24.98
C ASN A 64 -5.94 15.05 -25.75
N PRO A 65 -6.61 14.55 -26.82
CA PRO A 65 -7.51 15.35 -27.66
C PRO A 65 -8.97 15.43 -27.14
N TYR A 66 -9.81 16.20 -27.87
CA TYR A 66 -11.26 16.37 -27.73
C TYR A 66 -11.79 17.36 -26.66
N THR A 67 -11.66 18.65 -26.97
CA THR A 67 -12.83 19.55 -26.87
C THR A 67 -13.03 20.24 -28.22
N ASN A 68 -14.27 20.38 -28.68
CA ASN A 68 -14.56 21.04 -29.95
C ASN A 68 -16.03 21.51 -30.00
N ASN A 69 -16.27 22.83 -30.02
CA ASN A 69 -17.26 23.41 -30.93
C ASN A 69 -17.13 24.95 -31.04
N THR A 70 -16.73 25.39 -32.24
CA THR A 70 -17.28 26.51 -33.02
C THR A 70 -17.61 27.86 -32.34
N SER A 71 -16.92 28.89 -32.80
CA SER A 71 -17.08 30.33 -32.57
C SER A 71 -18.36 30.97 -33.12
N GLN A 72 -18.69 32.19 -32.66
CA GLN A 72 -18.83 33.34 -33.58
C GLN A 72 -18.50 34.71 -32.94
N ASP A 73 -17.65 35.46 -33.66
CA ASP A 73 -17.66 36.92 -33.95
C ASP A 73 -17.61 38.04 -32.87
N TYR A 74 -16.68 38.99 -33.14
CA TYR A 74 -16.56 40.46 -32.87
C TYR A 74 -17.41 41.14 -31.77
N GLY A 75 -16.90 42.13 -31.02
CA GLY A 75 -15.60 42.84 -31.04
C GLY A 75 -15.44 43.70 -29.75
N SER A 76 -14.23 44.00 -29.28
CA SER A 76 -13.40 45.18 -29.62
C SER A 76 -13.63 46.42 -28.73
N GLU A 77 -12.51 47.05 -28.33
CA GLU A 77 -12.35 48.42 -27.76
C GLU A 77 -12.40 48.66 -26.23
N THR A 78 -11.20 49.00 -25.71
CA THR A 78 -10.86 50.06 -24.74
C THR A 78 -11.33 50.06 -23.27
N TYR A 79 -10.32 49.91 -22.38
CA TYR A 79 -10.06 50.67 -21.12
C TYR A 79 -10.52 52.16 -21.16
N PRO A 80 -10.73 52.89 -20.02
CA PRO A 80 -9.88 52.80 -18.82
C PRO A 80 -10.47 53.14 -17.40
N ASN A 81 -9.57 53.00 -16.41
CA ASN A 81 -9.38 53.82 -15.20
C ASN A 81 -10.27 53.73 -13.94
N VAL A 82 -9.53 53.72 -12.82
CA VAL A 82 -9.68 54.40 -11.50
C VAL A 82 -10.77 55.49 -11.36
N ASN A 83 -11.31 55.80 -10.16
CA ASN A 83 -10.58 55.87 -8.88
C ASN A 83 -11.43 55.74 -7.58
N TYR A 84 -10.74 55.86 -6.44
CA TYR A 84 -11.19 55.96 -5.03
C TYR A 84 -12.29 56.98 -4.71
N GLY A 85 -12.90 56.78 -3.51
CA GLY A 85 -13.71 57.73 -2.73
C GLY A 85 -14.68 56.95 -1.83
N ASP A 86 -14.35 56.53 -0.60
CA ASP A 86 -14.04 57.27 0.66
C ASP A 86 -15.29 57.73 1.45
N GLU A 87 -15.13 57.86 2.77
CA GLU A 87 -16.01 58.59 3.72
C GLU A 87 -17.41 57.97 4.05
N ILE A 88 -18.00 58.05 5.27
CA ILE A 88 -17.55 58.49 6.62
C ILE A 88 -18.58 58.08 7.74
N ILE A 89 -18.14 57.79 8.99
CA ILE A 89 -18.89 57.91 10.30
C ILE A 89 -20.17 57.01 10.49
N ASP A 90 -20.71 56.63 11.66
CA ASP A 90 -20.55 57.00 13.10
C ASP A 90 -20.61 55.78 14.07
N GLU A 91 -20.44 56.02 15.39
CA GLU A 91 -20.65 55.07 16.49
C GLU A 91 -22.01 55.23 17.25
N THR A 92 -22.29 54.30 18.17
CA THR A 92 -23.33 54.35 19.24
C THR A 92 -24.80 54.19 18.76
N SER A 93 -25.77 53.74 19.56
CA SER A 93 -25.93 53.71 21.02
C SER A 93 -26.94 52.62 21.49
N ILE A 94 -27.16 52.51 22.81
CA ILE A 94 -28.05 51.52 23.46
C ILE A 94 -29.45 52.11 23.70
N ILE A 95 -30.53 51.37 23.41
CA ILE A 95 -31.84 51.52 24.07
C ILE A 95 -32.43 50.13 24.38
N ASP A 96 -32.98 49.97 25.57
CA ASP A 96 -33.79 48.82 26.04
C ASP A 96 -35.15 49.38 26.52
N GLU A 97 -36.28 48.79 26.09
CA GLU A 97 -37.60 49.16 26.62
C GLU A 97 -38.64 48.03 26.55
N LYS A 98 -39.67 48.12 27.40
CA LYS A 98 -40.53 47.01 27.85
C LYS A 98 -41.94 46.99 27.23
N ASN A 99 -42.71 45.95 27.61
CA ASN A 99 -44.17 45.85 27.82
C ASN A 99 -44.94 44.95 26.82
N ASN A 100 -46.02 44.21 27.19
CA ASN A 100 -46.57 43.77 28.49
C ASN A 100 -47.72 42.72 28.24
N PHE A 101 -48.24 42.07 29.28
CA PHE A 101 -49.44 41.20 29.35
C PHE A 101 -49.35 39.80 28.67
N ASP A 102 -50.09 38.76 29.10
CA ASP A 102 -51.08 38.63 30.20
C ASP A 102 -51.04 37.25 30.91
N ASN A 103 -51.92 37.05 31.90
CA ASN A 103 -51.96 35.95 32.87
C ASN A 103 -52.96 34.82 32.51
N ASN A 104 -52.69 33.59 32.97
CA ASN A 104 -53.68 32.85 33.78
C ASN A 104 -53.10 31.67 34.59
N VAL A 105 -53.92 31.08 35.48
CA VAL A 105 -53.49 30.25 36.62
C VAL A 105 -53.91 28.77 36.52
N ALA A 106 -53.04 27.93 37.14
CA ALA A 106 -53.07 26.50 37.54
C ALA A 106 -54.34 26.05 38.35
N PRO A 107 -54.41 24.93 39.14
CA PRO A 107 -53.39 23.92 39.56
C PRO A 107 -53.83 22.42 39.78
N TYR A 108 -52.87 21.56 40.20
CA TYR A 108 -53.01 20.19 40.80
C TYR A 108 -53.65 19.08 39.91
N ASP A 109 -53.61 17.76 40.20
CA ASP A 109 -53.24 17.01 41.42
C ASP A 109 -52.58 15.60 41.15
N VAL A 110 -52.54 14.68 42.13
CA VAL A 110 -51.57 13.58 42.28
C VAL A 110 -52.09 12.13 42.06
N ALA A 111 -51.37 11.39 41.18
CA ALA A 111 -51.13 9.92 41.15
C ALA A 111 -52.35 8.94 40.96
N PRO A 112 -52.31 7.64 41.35
CA PRO A 112 -52.24 6.54 40.37
C PRO A 112 -53.35 5.46 40.51
N TYR A 113 -53.41 4.46 39.61
CA TYR A 113 -53.90 3.09 39.92
C TYR A 113 -53.57 2.05 38.82
N ASP A 114 -53.40 0.78 39.20
CA ASP A 114 -53.40 -0.39 38.31
C ASP A 114 -54.83 -0.82 37.90
N ILE A 115 -55.00 -1.83 37.03
CA ILE A 115 -55.83 -3.03 37.28
C ILE A 115 -55.78 -4.02 36.10
N TYR A 116 -55.91 -5.32 36.41
CA TYR A 116 -55.88 -6.46 35.50
C TYR A 116 -57.26 -6.81 34.88
N GLY A 117 -57.21 -7.36 33.64
CA GLY A 117 -58.13 -8.40 33.16
C GLY A 117 -59.38 -7.96 32.37
N THR A 118 -60.10 -8.85 31.66
CA THR A 118 -59.82 -10.26 31.28
C THR A 118 -60.86 -10.73 30.22
N GLN A 119 -60.78 -12.01 29.77
CA GLN A 119 -61.82 -12.77 29.01
C GLN A 119 -61.93 -12.51 27.48
N ASP A 120 -62.18 -13.49 26.60
CA ASP A 120 -62.22 -14.96 26.79
C ASP A 120 -62.12 -15.81 25.48
N ASN A 121 -62.18 -17.15 25.65
CA ASN A 121 -62.37 -18.26 24.68
C ASN A 121 -61.07 -18.89 24.09
N GLU A 122 -60.91 -20.22 23.97
CA GLU A 122 -61.77 -21.36 24.36
C GLU A 122 -60.95 -22.69 24.56
N VAL A 123 -61.24 -23.43 25.65
CA VAL A 123 -61.43 -24.92 25.81
C VAL A 123 -60.74 -25.90 24.81
N THR A 124 -59.96 -26.95 25.21
CA THR A 124 -60.44 -28.28 25.73
C THR A 124 -59.46 -29.10 26.60
N ASP A 125 -60.06 -29.95 27.46
CA ASP A 125 -59.61 -31.17 28.18
C ASP A 125 -58.99 -32.32 27.31
N ASN A 126 -58.39 -33.44 27.78
CA ASN A 126 -58.17 -34.01 29.14
C ASN A 126 -56.96 -35.03 29.25
N LEU A 127 -56.58 -35.34 30.50
CA LEU A 127 -55.59 -36.31 31.08
C LEU A 127 -55.26 -37.66 30.38
N LYS A 128 -53.99 -38.15 30.50
CA LYS A 128 -53.58 -39.26 31.42
C LYS A 128 -52.11 -39.80 31.36
N MET A 129 -51.54 -39.99 32.57
CA MET A 129 -50.64 -41.08 33.05
C MET A 129 -49.20 -41.27 32.49
N ASN A 130 -48.32 -41.79 33.36
CA ASN A 130 -46.90 -42.10 33.17
C ASN A 130 -46.65 -43.61 33.36
N PRO A 131 -45.61 -44.18 32.74
CA PRO A 131 -44.54 -44.87 33.49
C PRO A 131 -43.16 -44.23 33.16
N GLU A 132 -42.11 -44.30 34.00
CA GLU A 132 -41.23 -45.48 34.21
C GLU A 132 -40.71 -46.13 32.89
N SER A 133 -39.42 -46.41 32.72
CA SER A 133 -38.25 -46.26 33.61
C SER A 133 -36.94 -46.45 32.81
N ASN A 134 -35.79 -46.19 33.47
CA ASN A 134 -34.47 -46.81 33.20
C ASN A 134 -33.79 -46.53 31.82
N ASP A 135 -32.46 -46.61 31.67
CA ASP A 135 -31.32 -46.87 32.58
C ASP A 135 -30.10 -46.03 32.05
N VAL A 136 -29.23 -45.40 32.86
CA VAL A 136 -28.10 -45.99 33.65
C VAL A 136 -27.03 -46.62 32.73
N ASN A 137 -25.72 -46.34 32.85
CA ASN A 137 -24.96 -45.37 33.65
C ASN A 137 -23.47 -45.38 33.20
N LEU A 138 -22.62 -44.70 33.97
CA LEU A 138 -21.16 -44.89 34.09
C LEU A 138 -20.30 -44.33 32.94
N PHE A 139 -19.10 -43.80 33.18
CA PHE A 139 -18.35 -43.77 34.45
C PHE A 139 -18.15 -42.35 35.00
N ASP A 140 -18.57 -42.14 36.25
CA ASP A 140 -17.67 -41.55 37.23
C ASP A 140 -16.55 -42.57 37.48
N GLN A 141 -15.30 -42.19 37.24
CA GLN A 141 -14.22 -42.50 38.19
C GLN A 141 -12.91 -41.76 37.91
N THR A 142 -12.29 -41.38 39.01
CA THR A 142 -10.88 -41.04 39.16
C THR A 142 -9.92 -42.03 38.49
N MET A 143 -8.97 -41.53 37.70
CA MET A 143 -7.60 -42.08 37.68
C MET A 143 -6.63 -40.90 37.80
N THR A 144 -5.99 -40.66 38.95
CA THR A 144 -4.87 -41.40 39.58
C THR A 144 -3.59 -41.35 38.77
N ASP A 145 -2.48 -40.97 39.42
CA ASP A 145 -1.15 -40.96 38.84
C ASP A 145 -0.79 -42.28 38.16
N TYR A 146 -0.39 -42.21 36.89
CA TYR A 146 0.34 -43.29 36.24
C TYR A 146 1.78 -42.88 35.96
N GLN A 147 2.62 -43.04 36.99
CA GLN A 147 4.06 -43.07 36.82
C GLN A 147 4.42 -44.21 35.86
N MET A 148 5.11 -43.90 34.76
CA MET A 148 5.83 -44.91 33.98
C MET A 148 7.31 -44.55 33.91
N THR A 149 8.10 -45.39 34.58
CA THR A 149 9.55 -45.51 34.45
C THR A 149 9.88 -46.89 33.84
N PRO A 150 11.08 -47.11 33.26
CA PRO A 150 11.25 -47.95 32.07
C PRO A 150 11.53 -49.44 32.38
N SER A 151 12.15 -50.15 31.42
CA SER A 151 12.27 -51.61 31.19
C SER A 151 11.18 -52.09 30.21
N ASP A 152 11.48 -52.45 28.96
CA ASP A 152 12.23 -53.64 28.48
C ASP A 152 11.36 -54.92 28.55
N GLU A 153 11.33 -55.84 27.57
CA GLU A 153 12.31 -56.15 26.51
C GLU A 153 11.66 -57.00 25.36
N ILE A 154 12.42 -57.32 24.28
CA ILE A 154 12.34 -58.60 23.49
C ILE A 154 11.04 -58.83 22.64
N ILE A 155 11.01 -59.00 21.29
CA ILE A 155 11.98 -59.17 20.16
C ILE A 155 11.25 -58.95 18.79
N SER A 156 11.80 -58.96 17.55
CA SER A 156 13.16 -58.99 16.93
C SER A 156 13.08 -58.66 15.41
N ASN A 157 14.22 -58.78 14.70
CA ASN A 157 14.43 -58.99 13.25
C ASN A 157 14.25 -57.83 12.24
N ASP A 158 15.40 -57.38 11.74
CA ASP A 158 15.79 -57.25 10.31
C ASP A 158 15.13 -56.16 9.43
N ASN A 159 15.85 -55.33 8.65
CA ASN A 159 17.29 -55.14 8.41
C ASN A 159 17.54 -53.63 8.10
N VAL A 160 18.55 -52.95 8.65
CA VAL A 160 19.92 -52.81 8.08
C VAL A 160 19.87 -52.38 6.60
N ASN A 161 20.34 -51.19 6.17
CA ASN A 161 21.56 -50.47 6.59
C ASN A 161 21.50 -48.94 6.32
N SER A 162 22.42 -48.16 6.87
CA SER A 162 22.57 -46.71 6.56
C SER A 162 23.45 -46.45 5.33
N PHE A 163 23.23 -45.33 4.63
CA PHE A 163 24.26 -44.70 3.80
C PHE A 163 24.49 -43.24 4.21
N ASN A 164 25.74 -42.80 4.06
CA ASN A 164 26.28 -41.56 4.62
C ASN A 164 27.11 -40.83 3.54
N ASN A 165 27.22 -39.50 3.67
CA ASN A 165 28.08 -38.55 2.97
C ASN A 165 28.95 -39.04 1.77
N GLY A 166 28.91 -38.24 0.69
CA GLY A 166 30.14 -37.52 0.34
C GLY A 166 30.65 -37.51 -1.11
N ASN A 167 30.29 -36.42 -1.82
CA ASN A 167 31.24 -35.51 -2.47
C ASN A 167 31.92 -35.89 -3.82
N THR A 168 32.48 -34.83 -4.45
CA THR A 168 33.51 -34.79 -5.52
C THR A 168 33.19 -35.18 -6.98
N MET A 169 32.97 -34.11 -7.77
CA MET A 169 33.74 -33.72 -8.97
C MET A 169 33.54 -34.36 -10.36
N THR A 170 33.50 -33.44 -11.35
CA THR A 170 33.90 -33.55 -12.77
C THR A 170 33.12 -34.53 -13.69
N GLY A 171 32.93 -34.21 -14.97
CA GLY A 171 33.29 -32.99 -15.70
C GLY A 171 33.48 -33.26 -17.20
N PHE A 172 33.16 -32.28 -18.06
CA PHE A 172 33.02 -32.42 -19.51
C PHE A 172 31.88 -33.40 -19.91
N GLY A 173 31.25 -33.28 -21.09
CA GLY A 173 31.48 -32.36 -22.19
C GLY A 173 31.49 -33.13 -23.51
N GLY A 174 30.35 -33.18 -24.19
CA GLY A 174 30.16 -33.90 -25.44
C GLY A 174 28.80 -33.56 -26.04
N ALA A 175 28.81 -33.04 -27.26
CA ALA A 175 27.62 -32.83 -28.08
C ALA A 175 27.63 -33.85 -29.24
N ILE A 176 26.60 -33.79 -30.11
CA ILE A 176 26.40 -34.61 -31.33
C ILE A 176 26.27 -36.13 -31.04
N VAL A 177 25.44 -36.95 -31.71
CA VAL A 177 24.63 -36.78 -32.95
C VAL A 177 23.21 -37.34 -32.73
N GLN A 178 22.29 -37.07 -33.65
CA GLN A 178 21.06 -37.85 -33.85
C GLN A 178 21.36 -39.32 -34.17
N ASP A 179 20.37 -40.19 -33.96
CA ASP A 179 19.76 -40.97 -35.05
C ASP A 179 18.35 -41.42 -34.62
N ASP A 180 17.51 -41.76 -35.60
CA ASP A 180 16.06 -41.97 -35.43
C ASP A 180 15.69 -43.36 -34.87
N VAL A 181 14.42 -43.52 -34.44
CA VAL A 181 13.49 -44.53 -34.99
C VAL A 181 12.06 -44.36 -34.45
N ASP A 182 11.11 -44.60 -35.35
CA ASP A 182 9.64 -44.56 -35.33
C ASP A 182 8.79 -44.63 -34.04
N SER A 183 7.56 -44.12 -34.22
CA SER A 183 6.43 -44.12 -33.29
C SER A 183 5.85 -45.50 -32.95
N MET A 184 5.17 -45.60 -31.79
CA MET A 184 3.77 -46.09 -31.78
C MET A 184 2.95 -45.67 -30.54
N ILE A 185 1.90 -44.87 -30.81
CA ILE A 185 0.49 -45.12 -30.46
C ILE A 185 0.09 -45.42 -28.98
N ASN A 186 -0.61 -44.42 -28.42
CA ASN A 186 -1.80 -44.45 -27.54
C ASN A 186 -1.81 -44.97 -26.09
N ASP A 187 -2.61 -44.22 -25.30
CA ASP A 187 -3.53 -44.62 -24.22
C ASP A 187 -2.97 -45.37 -22.98
N THR A 188 -3.27 -44.90 -21.76
CA THR A 188 -4.67 -44.83 -21.33
C THR A 188 -5.00 -43.69 -20.35
N THR A 189 -6.12 -43.02 -20.62
CA THR A 189 -6.98 -42.44 -19.59
C THR A 189 -7.81 -43.52 -18.89
N ASP A 190 -7.95 -43.47 -17.57
CA ASP A 190 -9.24 -43.59 -16.84
C ASP A 190 -8.97 -43.45 -15.33
N SER A 191 -9.62 -42.58 -14.54
CA SER A 191 -11.02 -42.15 -14.38
C SER A 191 -11.79 -42.89 -13.27
N LYS A 192 -12.52 -42.09 -12.49
CA LYS A 192 -13.66 -42.41 -11.60
C LYS A 192 -14.20 -41.04 -11.16
N ILE A 193 -15.31 -40.54 -11.70
CA ILE A 193 -16.68 -41.04 -11.53
C ILE A 193 -17.08 -41.07 -10.06
N ASN A 194 -17.84 -40.05 -9.62
CA ASN A 194 -19.25 -40.30 -9.36
C ASN A 194 -20.12 -39.05 -9.60
N SER A 195 -21.42 -39.23 -9.82
CA SER A 195 -22.34 -38.16 -10.25
C SER A 195 -23.75 -38.27 -9.65
N SER A 196 -24.40 -37.13 -9.45
CA SER A 196 -25.86 -36.89 -9.38
C SER A 196 -26.08 -35.42 -8.96
N SER A 197 -27.16 -34.71 -9.30
CA SER A 197 -28.56 -35.14 -9.54
C SER A 197 -29.26 -34.29 -10.63
N GLN A 198 -30.57 -34.46 -10.81
CA GLN A 198 -31.35 -33.99 -11.98
C GLN A 198 -32.50 -33.02 -11.64
N GLY A 199 -32.95 -32.24 -12.64
CA GLY A 199 -34.35 -31.81 -12.79
C GLY A 199 -34.56 -30.35 -13.20
N ASN A 200 -35.64 -29.96 -13.88
CA ASN A 200 -36.63 -30.74 -14.67
C ASN A 200 -37.45 -29.77 -15.57
N THR A 201 -38.19 -30.30 -16.55
CA THR A 201 -39.19 -29.62 -17.43
C THR A 201 -38.62 -28.61 -18.46
N GLY A 202 -39.28 -28.32 -19.59
CA GLY A 202 -40.61 -28.76 -20.07
C GLY A 202 -40.68 -28.90 -21.61
N SER A 203 -41.85 -29.35 -22.11
CA SER A 203 -42.06 -29.82 -23.50
C SER A 203 -42.76 -28.80 -24.40
N LEU A 204 -42.56 -28.90 -25.73
CA LEU A 204 -43.63 -28.72 -26.73
C LEU A 204 -43.29 -29.44 -28.06
N ASN A 205 -44.32 -29.89 -28.78
CA ASN A 205 -44.22 -30.73 -30.00
C ASN A 205 -44.60 -29.97 -31.28
N ASN A 206 -43.96 -30.33 -32.42
CA ASN A 206 -44.54 -30.63 -33.75
C ASN A 206 -43.41 -30.55 -34.83
N ALA A 207 -43.15 -31.54 -35.68
CA ALA A 207 -43.99 -32.17 -36.73
C ALA A 207 -44.10 -31.27 -38.01
N ILE A 208 -43.99 -31.76 -39.25
CA ILE A 208 -43.86 -33.15 -39.77
C ILE A 208 -43.29 -33.14 -41.22
N ASN A 209 -43.10 -34.33 -41.82
CA ASN A 209 -42.71 -34.65 -43.23
C ASN A 209 -41.21 -34.76 -43.57
N SER A 210 -40.74 -35.67 -44.44
CA SER A 210 -41.07 -37.11 -44.72
C SER A 210 -40.28 -37.60 -45.96
N ALA A 211 -40.08 -38.93 -46.06
CA ALA A 211 -39.81 -39.69 -47.30
C ALA A 211 -38.40 -39.55 -47.97
N GLU A 212 -37.73 -40.59 -48.47
CA GLU A 212 -37.87 -42.06 -48.25
C GLU A 212 -36.66 -42.85 -48.85
N VAL A 213 -36.75 -44.20 -48.83
CA VAL A 213 -35.94 -45.21 -49.58
C VAL A 213 -34.53 -45.58 -49.07
N THR A 214 -34.50 -46.59 -48.20
CA THR A 214 -33.47 -47.66 -48.09
C THR A 214 -33.91 -48.89 -48.95
N PRO A 215 -33.26 -50.09 -48.96
CA PRO A 215 -31.94 -50.57 -48.49
C PRO A 215 -31.03 -50.90 -49.72
N SER A 216 -30.19 -51.94 -49.92
CA SER A 216 -29.65 -53.14 -49.21
C SER A 216 -28.34 -53.56 -49.93
N ALA A 217 -27.28 -54.20 -49.39
CA ALA A 217 -27.04 -55.09 -48.22
C ALA A 217 -27.07 -56.61 -48.51
N SER A 218 -25.88 -57.23 -48.62
CA SER A 218 -25.50 -58.62 -48.27
C SER A 218 -23.99 -58.84 -48.56
N GLU A 219 -23.19 -59.75 -47.97
CA GLU A 219 -23.18 -60.51 -46.69
C GLU A 219 -21.68 -60.83 -46.41
N SER A 220 -21.14 -60.88 -45.17
CA SER A 220 -21.16 -62.01 -44.21
C SER A 220 -20.48 -63.31 -44.75
N GLN A 221 -19.52 -64.00 -44.09
CA GLN A 221 -18.89 -63.86 -42.75
C GLN A 221 -17.44 -64.44 -42.64
N ASN A 222 -16.79 -64.12 -41.51
CA ASN A 222 -15.98 -64.99 -40.62
C ASN A 222 -14.62 -65.65 -41.04
N LYS A 223 -13.60 -65.27 -40.25
CA LYS A 223 -12.59 -66.11 -39.54
C LYS A 223 -11.33 -66.69 -40.23
N ALA A 224 -10.21 -66.24 -39.64
CA ALA A 224 -9.07 -67.03 -39.11
C ALA A 224 -7.71 -66.92 -39.83
N ASN A 225 -6.66 -66.81 -39.01
CA ASN A 225 -5.24 -66.68 -39.37
C ASN A 225 -4.70 -67.86 -40.19
N VAL A 226 -3.72 -67.59 -41.06
CA VAL A 226 -2.35 -68.16 -41.02
C VAL A 226 -1.43 -67.31 -41.94
N VAL A 227 -0.12 -67.52 -41.84
CA VAL A 227 0.97 -66.64 -42.34
C VAL A 227 1.22 -66.73 -43.88
N ALA A 228 1.69 -65.60 -44.42
CA ALA A 228 2.43 -65.30 -45.67
C ALA A 228 3.07 -66.47 -46.47
N PRO A 229 3.31 -66.36 -47.82
CA PRO A 229 3.90 -65.15 -48.45
C PRO A 229 3.56 -64.77 -49.92
N GLN A 230 4.05 -63.59 -50.31
CA GLN A 230 4.45 -63.07 -51.64
C GLN A 230 3.70 -63.46 -52.92
N ASN A 231 3.34 -62.43 -53.72
CA ASN A 231 4.05 -62.22 -55.00
C ASN A 231 4.11 -60.74 -55.40
N THR A 232 4.87 -60.42 -56.45
CA THR A 232 5.25 -59.05 -56.85
C THR A 232 4.40 -58.43 -57.96
N GLN A 233 4.32 -57.10 -58.00
CA GLN A 233 4.80 -56.35 -59.16
C GLN A 233 5.16 -54.87 -58.85
N ASP A 234 5.95 -54.28 -59.75
CA ASP A 234 6.55 -52.94 -59.67
C ASP A 234 5.62 -51.84 -60.22
N SER A 235 5.69 -50.63 -59.65
CA SER A 235 5.03 -49.42 -60.15
C SER A 235 5.63 -48.13 -59.53
N GLY A 236 6.81 -47.74 -60.02
CA GLY A 236 7.21 -46.34 -60.26
C GLY A 236 6.98 -45.29 -59.16
N ILE A 237 8.03 -44.95 -58.43
CA ILE A 237 8.08 -43.76 -57.57
C ILE A 237 7.99 -42.49 -58.43
N VAL A 238 6.94 -41.67 -58.19
CA VAL A 238 6.93 -40.26 -58.56
C VAL A 238 7.26 -39.45 -57.30
N PRO A 239 8.41 -38.76 -57.23
CA PRO A 239 8.75 -37.95 -56.07
C PRO A 239 7.88 -36.69 -56.05
N GLN A 240 6.88 -36.66 -55.16
CA GLN A 240 6.11 -35.44 -54.89
C GLN A 240 6.99 -34.46 -54.11
N ALA A 241 7.44 -33.39 -54.77
CA ALA A 241 8.39 -32.45 -54.19
C ALA A 241 7.82 -31.73 -52.97
N THR A 242 8.51 -31.85 -51.83
CA THR A 242 8.33 -30.96 -50.68
C THR A 242 8.73 -29.54 -51.07
N ALA A 243 7.84 -28.57 -50.93
CA ALA A 243 8.15 -27.18 -51.20
C ALA A 243 9.17 -26.64 -50.17
N GLU A 244 10.16 -25.88 -50.63
CA GLU A 244 11.20 -25.31 -49.76
C GLU A 244 10.64 -24.15 -48.93
N LYS A 245 10.51 -24.38 -47.61
CA LYS A 245 10.12 -23.33 -46.65
C LYS A 245 11.14 -22.18 -46.68
N THR A 246 10.72 -21.02 -47.19
CA THR A 246 11.59 -19.88 -47.48
C THR A 246 11.34 -18.74 -46.48
N THR A 247 12.39 -18.28 -45.78
CA THR A 247 12.31 -17.06 -44.96
C THR A 247 12.50 -15.84 -45.87
N ILE A 248 11.45 -15.02 -46.03
CA ILE A 248 11.45 -13.86 -46.93
C ILE A 248 11.67 -12.52 -46.19
N GLY A 249 11.88 -12.55 -44.88
CA GLY A 249 12.07 -11.34 -44.09
C GLY A 249 12.18 -11.61 -42.60
N GLU A 250 12.37 -10.53 -41.84
CA GLU A 250 12.58 -10.58 -40.40
C GLU A 250 11.75 -9.50 -39.70
N ILE A 251 11.13 -9.87 -38.58
CA ILE A 251 10.65 -8.92 -37.57
C ILE A 251 11.82 -8.61 -36.65
N ILE A 252 12.19 -7.34 -36.55
CA ILE A 252 13.26 -6.87 -35.65
C ILE A 252 12.60 -6.12 -34.49
N PRO A 253 12.47 -6.72 -33.29
CA PRO A 253 11.92 -6.04 -32.12
C PRO A 253 12.76 -4.83 -31.72
N VAL A 254 12.09 -3.72 -31.42
CA VAL A 254 12.73 -2.47 -30.97
C VAL A 254 12.50 -2.26 -29.48
N ARG A 255 11.25 -2.42 -29.02
CA ARG A 255 10.84 -2.28 -27.62
C ARG A 255 9.43 -2.84 -27.39
N SER A 256 9.15 -3.29 -26.17
CA SER A 256 7.80 -3.59 -25.69
C SER A 256 7.33 -2.50 -24.71
N VAL A 257 6.03 -2.20 -24.68
CA VAL A 257 5.43 -1.19 -23.80
C VAL A 257 4.13 -1.73 -23.23
N GLY A 258 3.97 -1.69 -21.91
CA GLY A 258 2.72 -2.03 -21.24
C GLY A 258 1.66 -0.94 -21.38
N SER A 259 0.41 -1.37 -21.53
CA SER A 259 -0.78 -0.57 -21.26
C SER A 259 -1.83 -1.44 -20.56
N SER A 260 -2.90 -0.84 -20.08
CA SER A 260 -4.19 -1.51 -19.91
C SER A 260 -5.15 -1.07 -21.02
N GLU A 261 -6.25 -1.80 -21.22
CA GLU A 261 -7.43 -1.32 -21.94
C GLU A 261 -8.71 -1.86 -21.27
N VAL A 262 -9.86 -1.43 -21.77
CA VAL A 262 -11.17 -1.95 -21.39
C VAL A 262 -11.85 -2.57 -22.61
N VAL A 263 -12.39 -3.78 -22.44
CA VAL A 263 -12.92 -4.64 -23.50
C VAL A 263 -14.42 -4.84 -23.30
N GLY A 264 -15.19 -4.76 -24.38
CA GLY A 264 -16.65 -4.83 -24.35
C GLY A 264 -17.29 -3.44 -24.52
N THR A 265 -18.60 -3.35 -24.30
CA THR A 265 -19.38 -2.12 -24.48
C THR A 265 -20.05 -1.69 -23.19
N GLY A 266 -19.98 -0.37 -22.91
CA GLY A 266 -20.58 0.23 -21.72
C GLY A 266 -20.03 -0.34 -20.41
N ASP A 267 -20.88 -0.31 -19.40
CA ASP A 267 -20.53 -0.54 -18.00
C ASP A 267 -20.13 -2.00 -17.70
N ALA A 268 -20.42 -2.92 -18.62
CA ALA A 268 -19.99 -4.31 -18.54
C ALA A 268 -18.51 -4.52 -18.92
N GLY A 269 -17.78 -3.44 -19.25
CA GLY A 269 -16.39 -3.51 -19.69
C GLY A 269 -15.46 -4.25 -18.72
N ASN A 270 -14.72 -5.23 -19.25
CA ASN A 270 -13.69 -5.97 -18.53
C ASN A 270 -12.32 -5.35 -18.81
N ILE A 271 -11.48 -5.23 -17.79
CA ILE A 271 -10.15 -4.61 -17.92
C ILE A 271 -9.12 -5.71 -18.24
N GLN A 272 -8.24 -5.46 -19.22
CA GLN A 272 -7.09 -6.33 -19.48
C GLN A 272 -5.78 -5.55 -19.57
N GLY A 273 -4.67 -6.24 -19.33
CA GLY A 273 -3.35 -5.79 -19.73
C GLY A 273 -3.17 -5.87 -21.25
N VAL A 274 -2.30 -5.02 -21.78
CA VAL A 274 -1.94 -4.94 -23.20
C VAL A 274 -0.43 -4.82 -23.31
N ILE A 275 0.16 -5.50 -24.29
CA ILE A 275 1.57 -5.35 -24.66
C ILE A 275 1.66 -4.76 -26.06
N TYR A 276 2.08 -3.51 -26.18
CA TYR A 276 2.45 -2.91 -27.45
C TYR A 276 3.88 -3.29 -27.83
N LEU A 277 4.05 -4.24 -28.75
CA LEU A 277 5.34 -4.54 -29.35
C LEU A 277 5.62 -3.55 -30.49
N SER A 278 6.75 -2.86 -30.39
CA SER A 278 7.26 -1.95 -31.44
C SER A 278 8.42 -2.64 -32.16
N PHE A 279 8.38 -2.67 -33.50
CA PHE A 279 9.24 -3.50 -34.33
C PHE A 279 9.56 -2.85 -35.70
N LYS A 280 10.56 -3.36 -36.40
CA LYS A 280 10.83 -3.06 -37.82
C LYS A 280 10.62 -4.32 -38.67
N LEU A 281 10.40 -4.13 -39.97
CA LEU A 281 10.36 -5.21 -40.96
C LEU A 281 11.54 -5.10 -41.92
N SER A 282 12.19 -6.22 -42.21
CA SER A 282 13.28 -6.31 -43.19
C SER A 282 13.01 -7.40 -44.23
N GLY A 283 13.71 -7.37 -45.38
CA GLY A 283 13.61 -8.36 -46.45
C GLY A 283 12.46 -8.13 -47.44
N GLU A 284 12.19 -9.15 -48.25
CA GLU A 284 11.20 -9.13 -49.34
C GLU A 284 9.74 -9.09 -48.85
N VAL A 285 9.47 -9.39 -47.57
CA VAL A 285 8.14 -9.22 -46.98
C VAL A 285 7.57 -7.80 -47.18
N LEU A 286 8.43 -6.78 -47.28
CA LEU A 286 8.03 -5.40 -47.58
C LEU A 286 7.37 -5.24 -48.97
N ASN A 287 7.52 -6.21 -49.88
CA ASN A 287 6.86 -6.24 -51.18
C ASN A 287 5.45 -6.86 -51.13
N LYS A 288 5.13 -7.67 -50.10
CA LYS A 288 3.78 -8.25 -49.90
C LYS A 288 2.78 -7.12 -49.65
N GLU A 289 1.61 -7.18 -50.29
CA GLU A 289 0.52 -6.19 -50.16
C GLU A 289 0.94 -4.71 -50.33
N ASN A 290 2.07 -4.44 -51.01
CA ASN A 290 2.70 -3.11 -51.08
C ASN A 290 3.01 -2.49 -49.69
N LEU A 291 3.39 -3.31 -48.70
CA LEU A 291 3.73 -2.85 -47.35
C LEU A 291 4.75 -1.70 -47.35
N SER A 292 5.78 -1.74 -48.20
CA SER A 292 6.77 -0.66 -48.32
C SER A 292 6.15 0.72 -48.62
N GLY A 293 5.19 0.78 -49.55
CA GLY A 293 4.46 2.00 -49.87
C GLY A 293 3.47 2.41 -48.77
N LEU A 294 2.76 1.44 -48.18
CA LEU A 294 1.79 1.70 -47.10
C LEU A 294 2.46 2.21 -45.83
N VAL A 295 3.60 1.64 -45.42
CA VAL A 295 4.42 2.10 -44.29
C VAL A 295 4.88 3.54 -44.49
N SER A 296 5.33 3.88 -45.71
CA SER A 296 5.77 5.24 -46.05
C SER A 296 4.61 6.25 -45.95
N ASN A 297 3.46 5.92 -46.55
CA ASN A 297 2.27 6.78 -46.52
C ASN A 297 1.71 6.98 -45.10
N ALA A 298 1.67 5.90 -44.30
CA ALA A 298 1.21 5.94 -42.91
C ALA A 298 2.15 6.74 -42.00
N PHE A 299 3.47 6.70 -42.25
CA PHE A 299 4.45 7.53 -41.55
C PHE A 299 4.26 9.03 -41.86
N ASP A 300 4.09 9.40 -43.14
CA ASP A 300 3.78 10.77 -43.54
C ASP A 300 2.47 11.27 -42.91
N GLU A 301 1.46 10.41 -42.77
CA GLU A 301 0.21 10.72 -42.09
C GLU A 301 0.42 10.94 -40.57
N ALA A 302 1.15 10.03 -39.91
CA ALA A 302 1.47 10.13 -38.48
C ALA A 302 2.31 11.38 -38.14
N ILE A 303 3.25 11.77 -39.01
CA ILE A 303 4.03 13.01 -38.86
C ILE A 303 3.14 14.25 -39.01
N LYS A 304 2.18 14.27 -39.94
CA LYS A 304 1.21 15.39 -40.08
C LYS A 304 0.33 15.51 -38.83
N ASP A 305 -0.22 14.38 -38.36
CA ASP A 305 -1.08 14.30 -37.17
C ASP A 305 -0.33 14.70 -35.88
N SER A 306 0.91 14.23 -35.70
CA SER A 306 1.75 14.65 -34.58
C SER A 306 2.13 16.14 -34.64
N ASN A 307 2.31 16.72 -35.83
CA ASN A 307 2.58 18.16 -35.98
C ASN A 307 1.32 19.02 -35.75
N SER A 308 0.10 18.49 -35.96
CA SER A 308 -1.15 19.17 -35.61
C SER A 308 -1.55 19.00 -34.14
N GLY A 309 -0.68 18.43 -33.30
CA GLY A 309 -0.97 18.17 -31.89
C GLY A 309 -2.03 17.08 -31.68
N TRP A 310 -2.18 16.15 -32.64
CA TRP A 310 -3.20 15.09 -32.71
C TRP A 310 -4.64 15.62 -32.80
N SER A 311 -4.84 16.80 -33.41
CA SER A 311 -6.13 17.49 -33.53
C SER A 311 -7.19 16.85 -34.45
N GLY A 312 -6.89 15.72 -35.11
CA GLY A 312 -7.90 14.90 -35.79
C GLY A 312 -7.73 14.77 -37.31
N GLN A 313 -6.54 14.37 -37.78
CA GLN A 313 -6.36 13.95 -39.17
C GLN A 313 -7.06 12.61 -39.44
N VAL A 314 -7.51 12.39 -40.68
CA VAL A 314 -8.20 11.15 -41.09
C VAL A 314 -7.20 9.99 -41.20
N THR A 315 -7.52 8.84 -40.61
CA THR A 315 -6.60 7.70 -40.43
C THR A 315 -6.36 6.81 -41.67
N THR A 316 -6.64 7.31 -42.88
CA THR A 316 -6.85 6.49 -44.09
C THR A 316 -5.63 5.66 -44.54
N ALA A 317 -4.41 6.18 -44.45
CA ALA A 317 -3.20 5.42 -44.80
C ALA A 317 -2.76 4.49 -43.66
N ARG A 318 -2.95 4.90 -42.39
CA ARG A 318 -2.73 4.03 -41.22
C ARG A 318 -3.70 2.84 -41.20
N GLU A 319 -4.97 3.03 -41.59
CA GLU A 319 -5.97 1.96 -41.77
C GLU A 319 -5.58 1.01 -42.92
N ALA A 320 -5.15 1.55 -44.07
CA ALA A 320 -4.68 0.73 -45.18
C ALA A 320 -3.46 -0.14 -44.81
N LEU A 321 -2.52 0.43 -44.04
CA LEU A 321 -1.39 -0.30 -43.49
C LEU A 321 -1.82 -1.38 -42.49
N GLN A 322 -2.71 -1.06 -41.54
CA GLN A 322 -3.25 -2.04 -40.57
C GLN A 322 -3.87 -3.24 -41.29
N LYS A 323 -4.68 -2.98 -42.32
CA LYS A 323 -5.34 -4.04 -43.10
C LYS A 323 -4.33 -4.93 -43.86
N ALA A 324 -3.27 -4.34 -44.42
CA ALA A 324 -2.19 -5.09 -45.06
C ALA A 324 -1.38 -5.92 -44.06
N LEU A 325 -1.01 -5.36 -42.90
CA LEU A 325 -0.30 -6.09 -41.85
C LEU A 325 -1.12 -7.24 -41.28
N LYS A 326 -2.43 -7.03 -41.04
CA LYS A 326 -3.36 -8.09 -40.63
C LYS A 326 -3.40 -9.22 -41.67
N LYS A 327 -3.56 -8.90 -42.95
CA LYS A 327 -3.61 -9.89 -44.05
C LYS A 327 -2.29 -10.65 -44.23
N VAL A 328 -1.15 -9.98 -44.10
CA VAL A 328 0.17 -10.62 -44.25
C VAL A 328 0.53 -11.48 -43.04
N ILE A 329 0.21 -11.04 -41.82
CA ILE A 329 0.66 -11.68 -40.59
C ILE A 329 -0.47 -12.44 -39.87
N SER A 330 -1.51 -11.76 -39.42
CA SER A 330 -2.56 -12.39 -38.58
C SER A 330 -3.36 -13.45 -39.34
N ASP A 331 -3.87 -13.12 -40.52
CA ASP A 331 -4.82 -13.99 -41.23
C ASP A 331 -4.15 -15.32 -41.65
N ASN A 332 -2.89 -15.27 -42.10
CA ASN A 332 -2.06 -16.46 -42.43
C ASN A 332 -1.65 -17.31 -41.20
N ASN A 333 -1.81 -16.79 -39.98
CA ASN A 333 -1.50 -17.49 -38.73
C ASN A 333 -2.74 -17.68 -37.84
N THR A 334 -3.93 -17.66 -38.45
CA THR A 334 -5.21 -17.96 -37.77
C THR A 334 -5.11 -19.29 -37.00
N GLY A 335 -5.48 -19.28 -35.71
CA GLY A 335 -5.39 -20.44 -34.83
C GLY A 335 -4.04 -20.66 -34.13
N LYS A 336 -2.98 -19.91 -34.48
CA LYS A 336 -1.76 -19.83 -33.67
C LYS A 336 -1.92 -18.80 -32.53
N THR A 337 -1.19 -19.01 -31.44
CA THR A 337 -1.20 -18.14 -30.24
C THR A 337 0.21 -17.65 -29.89
N LEU A 338 0.29 -16.49 -29.24
CA LEU A 338 1.49 -16.00 -28.56
C LEU A 338 1.45 -16.45 -27.11
N MET A 339 2.42 -17.26 -26.70
CA MET A 339 2.50 -17.83 -25.36
C MET A 339 3.37 -16.95 -24.46
N PHE A 340 2.81 -16.51 -23.34
CA PHE A 340 3.49 -15.77 -22.29
C PHE A 340 3.45 -16.55 -20.98
N ARG A 341 4.41 -16.27 -20.07
CA ARG A 341 4.45 -16.81 -18.72
C ARG A 341 4.34 -15.68 -17.71
N ASP A 342 3.38 -15.79 -16.79
CA ASP A 342 3.23 -14.87 -15.65
C ASP A 342 4.21 -15.20 -14.51
N PRO A 343 4.39 -14.34 -13.48
CA PRO A 343 5.40 -14.53 -12.44
C PRO A 343 5.15 -15.74 -11.53
N LYS A 344 3.97 -16.37 -11.62
CA LYS A 344 3.61 -17.62 -10.91
C LYS A 344 3.87 -18.87 -11.76
N GLY A 345 4.40 -18.69 -12.98
CA GLY A 345 4.65 -19.76 -13.94
C GLY A 345 3.47 -20.08 -14.88
N THR A 346 2.34 -19.38 -14.74
CA THR A 346 1.13 -19.63 -15.52
C THR A 346 1.34 -19.29 -16.99
N LEU A 347 0.97 -20.17 -17.91
CA LEU A 347 0.94 -19.85 -19.34
C LEU A 347 -0.34 -19.05 -19.68
N VAL A 348 -0.18 -18.01 -20.49
CA VAL A 348 -1.27 -17.21 -21.08
C VAL A 348 -1.09 -17.19 -22.59
N ASN A 349 -2.14 -17.56 -23.33
CA ASN A 349 -2.11 -17.86 -24.75
C ASN A 349 -2.98 -16.84 -25.52
N VAL A 350 -2.34 -15.79 -26.04
CA VAL A 350 -3.03 -14.67 -26.73
C VAL A 350 -3.19 -14.99 -28.23
N SER A 351 -4.36 -14.74 -28.83
CA SER A 351 -4.59 -15.06 -30.25
C SER A 351 -3.80 -14.16 -31.21
N ILE A 352 -3.21 -14.73 -32.26
CA ILE A 352 -2.53 -13.97 -33.33
C ILE A 352 -3.53 -13.26 -34.26
N SER A 353 -4.81 -13.63 -34.26
CA SER A 353 -5.87 -12.94 -35.02
C SER A 353 -6.07 -11.47 -34.61
N ASP A 354 -5.70 -11.15 -33.36
CA ASP A 354 -6.17 -9.95 -32.66
C ASP A 354 -5.09 -8.86 -32.54
N ILE A 355 -3.84 -9.16 -32.96
CA ILE A 355 -2.67 -8.29 -32.72
C ILE A 355 -2.60 -7.03 -33.62
N PHE A 356 -3.46 -6.98 -34.65
CA PHE A 356 -3.66 -5.82 -35.53
C PHE A 356 -5.16 -5.45 -35.56
N PRO A 357 -5.73 -4.88 -34.47
CA PRO A 357 -7.14 -4.48 -34.46
C PRO A 357 -7.42 -3.32 -35.42
N ASP A 358 -8.64 -3.25 -35.96
CA ASP A 358 -9.06 -2.19 -36.89
C ASP A 358 -9.59 -0.93 -36.18
N ALA A 359 -9.86 0.13 -36.94
CA ALA A 359 -10.35 1.41 -36.42
C ALA A 359 -11.83 1.40 -35.96
N THR A 360 -12.54 0.29 -36.13
CA THR A 360 -13.84 0.07 -35.46
C THR A 360 -13.60 -0.49 -34.05
N SER A 361 -12.60 -1.35 -33.92
CA SER A 361 -12.25 -2.10 -32.72
C SER A 361 -11.37 -1.31 -31.74
N ASN A 362 -10.36 -0.57 -32.22
CA ASN A 362 -9.51 0.31 -31.41
C ASN A 362 -8.87 1.41 -32.29
N LYS A 363 -9.39 2.64 -32.20
CA LYS A 363 -8.94 3.78 -33.01
C LYS A 363 -7.54 4.25 -32.65
N ASP A 364 -7.23 4.30 -31.35
CA ASP A 364 -5.97 4.85 -30.85
C ASP A 364 -4.78 3.94 -31.17
N TYR A 365 -5.00 2.61 -31.25
CA TYR A 365 -4.04 1.68 -31.82
C TYR A 365 -3.74 1.99 -33.29
N VAL A 366 -4.76 2.09 -34.15
CA VAL A 366 -4.55 2.36 -35.58
C VAL A 366 -3.84 3.70 -35.78
N ARG A 367 -4.23 4.71 -35.00
CA ARG A 367 -3.57 6.02 -34.98
C ARG A 367 -2.11 5.94 -34.51
N GLY A 368 -1.81 5.04 -33.57
CA GLY A 368 -0.48 4.75 -33.02
C GLY A 368 0.30 3.61 -33.71
N ILE A 369 -0.12 3.13 -34.89
CA ILE A 369 0.52 1.99 -35.59
C ILE A 369 1.95 2.30 -36.06
N ILE A 370 2.30 3.58 -36.17
CA ILE A 370 3.66 4.09 -36.40
C ILE A 370 4.20 4.60 -35.06
N ASP A 371 5.25 3.95 -34.53
CA ASP A 371 5.84 4.32 -33.24
C ASP A 371 6.89 5.44 -33.39
N LEU A 372 6.42 6.67 -33.61
CA LEU A 372 7.27 7.87 -33.73
C LEU A 372 8.24 8.07 -32.55
N ASN A 373 7.92 7.56 -31.37
CA ASN A 373 8.80 7.63 -30.20
C ASN A 373 9.88 6.55 -30.21
N GLY A 374 9.60 5.33 -30.71
CA GLY A 374 10.62 4.30 -30.96
C GLY A 374 11.60 4.66 -32.08
N MET A 375 11.29 5.67 -32.91
CA MET A 375 12.19 6.24 -33.90
C MET A 375 13.13 7.34 -33.36
N ARG A 376 12.97 7.79 -32.10
CA ARG A 376 13.79 8.87 -31.52
C ARG A 376 15.13 8.37 -30.99
N THR A 377 16.16 8.40 -31.82
CA THR A 377 17.55 8.34 -31.34
C THR A 377 18.01 9.74 -30.89
N THR A 378 18.49 9.82 -29.64
CA THR A 378 19.22 10.95 -29.03
C THR A 378 18.71 12.37 -29.33
N GLY A 379 17.64 12.77 -28.65
CA GLY A 379 17.29 14.18 -28.39
C GLY A 379 16.77 15.01 -29.57
N ARG A 380 16.95 14.59 -30.82
CA ARG A 380 16.47 15.34 -31.99
C ARG A 380 14.95 15.27 -32.13
N THR A 381 14.33 16.41 -32.41
CA THR A 381 12.96 16.46 -32.92
C THR A 381 12.93 15.92 -34.34
N LEU A 382 11.90 15.13 -34.69
CA LEU A 382 11.65 14.67 -36.07
C LEU A 382 11.05 15.81 -36.94
N ARG A 383 11.58 17.03 -36.79
CA ARG A 383 11.22 18.18 -37.63
C ARG A 383 12.23 18.27 -38.77
N SER A 384 11.75 17.91 -39.98
CA SER A 384 12.46 18.06 -41.27
C SER A 384 13.59 17.07 -41.58
N ALA A 385 13.24 15.78 -41.77
CA ALA A 385 14.03 14.81 -42.54
C ALA A 385 13.10 14.15 -43.59
N ARG A 386 13.32 14.34 -44.89
CA ARG A 386 14.27 13.60 -45.76
C ARG A 386 13.93 12.11 -45.82
N THR A 387 13.56 11.64 -47.02
CA THR A 387 13.03 10.31 -47.34
C THR A 387 13.62 9.17 -46.50
N ILE A 388 12.82 8.66 -45.56
CA ILE A 388 13.16 7.51 -44.73
C ILE A 388 12.76 6.24 -45.49
N ASN A 389 13.60 5.20 -45.44
CA ASN A 389 13.27 3.91 -46.05
C ASN A 389 12.25 3.17 -45.18
N SER A 390 11.29 2.46 -45.79
CA SER A 390 10.22 1.74 -45.09
C SER A 390 10.74 0.73 -44.06
N LYS A 391 11.91 0.12 -44.30
CA LYS A 391 12.59 -0.77 -43.34
C LYS A 391 13.02 -0.09 -42.04
N ASP A 392 13.21 1.24 -42.06
CA ASP A 392 13.77 2.01 -40.96
C ASP A 392 12.70 2.64 -40.07
N ILE A 393 11.44 2.63 -40.51
CA ILE A 393 10.26 3.07 -39.76
C ILE A 393 9.87 2.00 -38.74
N VAL A 394 9.56 2.43 -37.51
CA VAL A 394 9.13 1.53 -36.43
C VAL A 394 7.60 1.42 -36.44
N LEU A 395 7.12 0.19 -36.58
CA LEU A 395 5.72 -0.21 -36.55
C LEU A 395 5.34 -0.68 -35.15
N ARG A 396 4.03 -0.74 -34.86
CA ARG A 396 3.49 -1.22 -33.59
C ARG A 396 2.40 -2.27 -33.81
N MET A 397 2.42 -3.34 -33.02
CA MET A 397 1.32 -4.31 -32.89
C MET A 397 0.80 -4.33 -31.45
N MET A 398 -0.43 -4.76 -31.23
CA MET A 398 -1.16 -4.68 -29.96
C MET A 398 -1.50 -6.08 -29.45
N ILE A 399 -0.65 -6.66 -28.63
CA ILE A 399 -0.84 -8.03 -28.12
C ILE A 399 -1.82 -7.98 -26.94
N ARG A 400 -3.01 -8.57 -27.15
CA ARG A 400 -4.15 -8.61 -26.24
C ARG A 400 -5.19 -9.64 -26.70
N SER A 401 -6.18 -9.97 -25.86
CA SER A 401 -7.37 -10.70 -26.34
C SER A 401 -8.36 -9.77 -27.06
N SER A 402 -9.14 -10.29 -28.02
CA SER A 402 -10.34 -9.62 -28.55
C SER A 402 -11.49 -9.54 -27.53
N SER A 403 -11.55 -10.47 -26.57
CA SER A 403 -12.53 -10.50 -25.48
C SER A 403 -11.84 -10.85 -24.16
N ALA A 404 -11.93 -9.98 -23.15
CA ALA A 404 -11.36 -10.26 -21.83
C ALA A 404 -12.26 -11.23 -21.05
N SER A 405 -11.81 -12.48 -20.93
CA SER A 405 -12.41 -13.53 -20.09
C SER A 405 -11.48 -13.89 -18.92
N ASN A 406 -11.99 -14.70 -17.98
CA ASN A 406 -11.22 -15.18 -16.82
C ASN A 406 -10.27 -16.36 -17.14
N ASP A 407 -10.14 -16.71 -18.42
CA ASP A 407 -9.34 -17.84 -18.89
C ASP A 407 -7.86 -17.44 -19.11
N ASN A 408 -7.01 -18.44 -19.35
CA ASN A 408 -5.59 -18.27 -19.70
C ASN A 408 -5.37 -17.71 -21.13
N THR A 409 -6.21 -16.78 -21.58
CA THR A 409 -6.15 -16.05 -22.87
C THR A 409 -5.98 -14.54 -22.66
N THR A 410 -6.43 -14.01 -21.52
CA THR A 410 -6.38 -12.59 -21.17
C THR A 410 -5.09 -12.26 -20.42
N LEU A 411 -4.41 -11.18 -20.80
CA LEU A 411 -3.28 -10.64 -20.04
C LEU A 411 -3.81 -9.89 -18.82
N LYS A 412 -3.25 -10.15 -17.63
CA LYS A 412 -3.55 -9.42 -16.39
C LYS A 412 -2.91 -8.03 -16.46
N THR A 413 -3.47 -7.05 -15.76
CA THR A 413 -2.87 -5.71 -15.60
C THR A 413 -1.66 -5.76 -14.68
N ASN A 414 -0.79 -4.74 -14.76
CA ASN A 414 0.37 -4.52 -13.87
C ASN A 414 1.34 -5.72 -13.71
N THR A 415 1.28 -6.68 -14.63
CA THR A 415 1.87 -8.01 -14.49
C THR A 415 3.06 -8.14 -15.42
N ASP A 416 4.20 -8.55 -14.86
CA ASP A 416 5.41 -8.89 -15.60
C ASP A 416 5.22 -10.19 -16.38
N TYR A 417 5.49 -10.19 -17.69
CA TYR A 417 5.35 -11.32 -18.60
C TYR A 417 6.64 -11.62 -19.36
N THR A 418 7.03 -12.89 -19.36
CA THR A 418 8.11 -13.42 -20.21
C THR A 418 7.49 -14.13 -21.42
N PHE A 419 7.95 -13.82 -22.64
CA PHE A 419 7.52 -14.51 -23.85
C PHE A 419 8.14 -15.92 -23.94
N VAL A 420 7.32 -16.91 -24.24
CA VAL A 420 7.71 -18.34 -24.29
C VAL A 420 7.86 -18.83 -25.74
N GLY A 421 7.05 -18.30 -26.66
CA GLY A 421 7.09 -18.65 -28.08
C GLY A 421 5.72 -18.61 -28.73
N ILE A 422 5.62 -19.19 -29.94
CA ILE A 422 4.38 -19.30 -30.70
C ILE A 422 3.77 -20.70 -30.51
N GLY A 423 2.52 -20.77 -30.08
CA GLY A 423 1.75 -22.01 -29.91
C GLY A 423 0.93 -22.35 -31.15
N GLY A 424 0.79 -23.65 -31.44
CA GLY A 424 0.02 -24.17 -32.57
C GLY A 424 0.40 -25.62 -32.92
N THR A 425 -0.22 -26.19 -33.96
CA THR A 425 0.00 -27.59 -34.39
C THR A 425 1.29 -27.85 -35.17
N ASN A 426 2.01 -26.81 -35.61
CA ASN A 426 3.25 -26.94 -36.39
C ASN A 426 4.44 -26.33 -35.65
N SER A 427 5.56 -27.04 -35.62
CA SER A 427 6.82 -26.68 -34.94
C SER A 427 7.68 -25.66 -35.68
N ASP A 428 7.09 -24.62 -36.30
CA ASP A 428 7.79 -23.58 -37.07
C ASP A 428 8.69 -22.65 -36.21
N GLY A 429 8.88 -22.95 -34.93
CA GLY A 429 9.56 -22.09 -33.95
C GLY A 429 8.86 -20.74 -33.78
N ASN A 430 9.65 -19.68 -33.56
CA ASN A 430 9.16 -18.31 -33.51
C ASN A 430 9.05 -17.66 -34.90
N SER A 431 8.56 -18.43 -35.89
CA SER A 431 8.37 -17.97 -37.27
C SER A 431 6.88 -17.78 -37.58
N LEU A 432 6.55 -16.69 -38.27
CA LEU A 432 5.19 -16.38 -38.70
C LEU A 432 5.03 -16.63 -40.20
N LYS A 433 3.95 -17.29 -40.60
CA LYS A 433 3.59 -17.54 -42.01
C LYS A 433 3.21 -16.22 -42.69
N VAL A 434 3.61 -16.01 -43.94
CA VAL A 434 3.26 -14.84 -44.77
C VAL A 434 2.72 -15.20 -46.17
N ASP A 435 2.28 -16.45 -46.31
CA ASP A 435 1.28 -16.88 -47.28
C ASP A 435 0.41 -18.01 -46.69
N ALA A 436 -0.70 -18.30 -47.35
CA ALA A 436 -1.65 -19.34 -46.94
C ALA A 436 -1.22 -20.77 -47.33
N ASN A 437 -0.08 -20.94 -48.00
CA ASN A 437 0.41 -22.22 -48.51
C ASN A 437 1.50 -22.84 -47.62
N ASP A 438 1.86 -22.20 -46.50
CA ASP A 438 2.95 -22.59 -45.58
C ASP A 438 4.35 -22.59 -46.22
N ASN A 439 4.54 -21.82 -47.31
CA ASN A 439 5.79 -21.78 -48.06
C ASN A 439 6.71 -20.63 -47.64
N GLN A 440 6.16 -19.46 -47.30
CA GLN A 440 6.95 -18.27 -46.96
C GLN A 440 6.74 -17.81 -45.52
N PHE A 441 7.84 -17.43 -44.87
CA PHE A 441 7.90 -17.07 -43.45
C PHE A 441 8.61 -15.74 -43.20
N ILE A 442 8.33 -15.15 -42.05
CA ILE A 442 9.21 -14.15 -41.41
C ILE A 442 9.73 -14.69 -40.07
N SER A 443 11.01 -14.47 -39.83
CA SER A 443 11.73 -14.86 -38.62
C SER A 443 11.84 -13.70 -37.61
N GLY A 444 12.57 -13.90 -36.51
CA GLY A 444 12.92 -12.85 -35.56
C GLY A 444 11.84 -12.46 -34.55
N PHE A 445 10.66 -13.09 -34.58
CA PHE A 445 9.59 -12.75 -33.64
C PHE A 445 9.99 -13.08 -32.20
N THR A 446 10.14 -12.05 -31.37
CA THR A 446 10.21 -12.18 -29.92
C THR A 446 9.68 -10.90 -29.27
N VAL A 447 9.16 -11.03 -28.06
CA VAL A 447 8.69 -9.91 -27.24
C VAL A 447 9.68 -9.73 -26.09
N PRO A 448 10.44 -8.63 -26.03
CA PRO A 448 11.28 -8.33 -24.88
C PRO A 448 10.45 -8.28 -23.59
N GLU A 449 11.05 -8.65 -22.45
CA GLU A 449 10.37 -8.64 -21.15
C GLU A 449 9.60 -7.34 -20.93
N CYS A 450 8.33 -7.48 -20.55
CA CYS A 450 7.42 -6.36 -20.38
C CYS A 450 6.48 -6.59 -19.22
N ARG A 451 6.06 -5.49 -18.61
CA ARG A 451 5.00 -5.44 -17.61
C ARG A 451 3.81 -4.72 -18.24
N THR A 452 2.61 -5.27 -18.10
CA THR A 452 1.38 -4.60 -18.56
C THR A 452 1.09 -3.34 -17.73
N GLY A 453 0.30 -2.41 -18.28
CA GLY A 453 -0.10 -1.19 -17.57
C GLY A 453 -1.07 -1.51 -16.42
N LYS A 454 -1.19 -0.59 -15.45
CA LYS A 454 -2.08 -0.76 -14.31
C LYS A 454 -3.55 -0.72 -14.73
N SER A 455 -4.41 -1.45 -14.02
CA SER A 455 -5.86 -1.29 -14.11
C SER A 455 -6.26 0.11 -13.67
N PRO A 456 -7.06 0.88 -14.44
CA PRO A 456 -7.81 1.97 -13.84
C PRO A 456 -8.75 1.41 -12.75
N SER A 457 -8.98 2.18 -11.70
CA SER A 457 -9.94 1.84 -10.65
C SER A 457 -11.36 1.80 -11.20
N THR A 458 -12.23 1.00 -10.56
CA THR A 458 -13.67 1.05 -10.81
C THR A 458 -14.41 1.64 -9.62
N LEU A 459 -15.47 2.38 -9.91
CA LEU A 459 -16.37 3.01 -8.95
C LEU A 459 -17.72 2.32 -9.02
N THR A 460 -18.19 1.83 -7.88
CA THR A 460 -19.53 1.27 -7.70
C THR A 460 -20.24 2.04 -6.60
N VAL A 461 -21.49 2.45 -6.81
CA VAL A 461 -22.29 3.15 -5.80
C VAL A 461 -23.67 2.51 -5.71
N LYS A 462 -24.07 1.99 -4.55
CA LYS A 462 -25.33 1.22 -4.40
C LYS A 462 -26.21 1.66 -3.24
N ASN A 463 -27.52 1.44 -3.33
CA ASN A 463 -28.40 1.46 -2.16
C ASN A 463 -28.52 0.07 -1.52
N ASP A 464 -29.20 -0.03 -0.37
CA ASP A 464 -29.41 -1.29 0.35
C ASP A 464 -30.20 -2.33 -0.46
N SER A 465 -31.02 -1.87 -1.42
CA SER A 465 -31.74 -2.72 -2.38
C SER A 465 -30.85 -3.21 -3.54
N SER A 466 -29.53 -2.95 -3.48
CA SER A 466 -28.53 -3.27 -4.51
C SER A 466 -28.65 -2.54 -5.86
N ASN A 467 -29.58 -1.58 -6.00
CA ASN A 467 -29.66 -0.70 -7.17
C ASN A 467 -28.43 0.22 -7.20
N THR A 468 -27.93 0.54 -8.39
CA THR A 468 -26.85 1.52 -8.53
C THR A 468 -27.37 2.95 -8.43
N LEU A 469 -26.52 3.87 -7.97
CA LEU A 469 -26.81 5.30 -7.82
C LEU A 469 -25.95 6.17 -8.76
N ILE A 470 -25.26 5.58 -9.74
CA ILE A 470 -24.50 6.32 -10.75
C ILE A 470 -25.34 6.49 -12.01
N TYR A 471 -25.29 7.67 -12.62
CA TYR A 471 -26.07 8.02 -13.81
C TYR A 471 -25.24 8.82 -14.84
N GLU A 472 -25.59 8.66 -16.12
CA GLU A 472 -25.00 9.37 -17.25
C GLU A 472 -26.04 10.23 -17.96
N THR A 473 -25.88 11.56 -17.91
CA THR A 473 -26.73 12.49 -18.68
C THR A 473 -26.28 12.57 -20.12
N THR A 474 -27.24 12.65 -21.03
CA THR A 474 -27.06 13.36 -22.31
C THR A 474 -27.53 14.81 -22.13
N ALA A 475 -27.29 15.69 -23.11
CA ALA A 475 -27.38 17.16 -22.96
C ALA A 475 -28.79 17.77 -22.82
N SER A 476 -29.74 17.06 -22.19
CA SER A 476 -31.15 17.43 -22.04
C SER A 476 -31.77 16.95 -20.72
N ASN A 477 -31.26 17.47 -19.58
CA ASN A 477 -31.85 17.60 -18.23
C ASN A 477 -32.61 16.44 -17.51
N ASN A 478 -32.86 15.29 -18.14
CA ASN A 478 -33.42 14.11 -17.46
C ASN A 478 -32.37 13.40 -16.59
N LYS A 479 -32.81 12.57 -15.64
CA LYS A 479 -32.01 11.66 -14.79
C LYS A 479 -30.89 10.91 -15.55
N GLY A 480 -31.09 10.65 -16.84
CA GLY A 480 -30.11 9.98 -17.69
C GLY A 480 -30.17 8.47 -17.56
N THR A 481 -29.16 7.79 -18.09
CA THR A 481 -29.08 6.32 -18.08
C THR A 481 -28.46 5.83 -16.77
N GLU A 482 -29.05 4.80 -16.16
CA GLU A 482 -28.52 4.12 -14.96
C GLU A 482 -27.22 3.34 -15.26
N LYS A 483 -26.26 3.35 -14.32
CA LYS A 483 -24.90 2.87 -14.56
C LYS A 483 -24.34 1.95 -13.48
N GLN A 484 -24.13 0.67 -13.80
CA GLN A 484 -23.86 -0.37 -12.79
C GLN A 484 -22.47 -0.29 -12.14
N LYS A 485 -21.46 0.15 -12.90
CA LYS A 485 -20.14 0.56 -12.44
C LYS A 485 -19.58 1.61 -13.39
N TYR A 486 -18.63 2.42 -12.92
CA TYR A 486 -17.78 3.25 -13.76
C TYR A 486 -16.33 2.84 -13.67
N ILE A 487 -15.57 3.11 -14.73
CA ILE A 487 -14.12 3.01 -14.74
C ILE A 487 -13.59 4.44 -14.72
N THR A 488 -12.70 4.77 -13.79
CA THR A 488 -12.34 6.17 -13.47
C THR A 488 -11.87 6.96 -14.69
N THR A 489 -11.08 6.34 -15.56
CA THR A 489 -10.55 6.95 -16.80
C THR A 489 -11.58 7.15 -17.91
N MET A 490 -12.82 6.65 -17.78
CA MET A 490 -13.93 6.94 -18.71
C MET A 490 -14.81 8.12 -18.25
N ILE A 491 -14.54 8.69 -17.08
CA ILE A 491 -15.41 9.72 -16.51
C ILE A 491 -15.23 11.04 -17.26
N LYS A 492 -16.37 11.65 -17.59
CA LYS A 492 -16.55 12.81 -18.47
C LYS A 492 -17.67 13.69 -17.90
N PRO A 493 -17.78 14.97 -18.32
CA PRO A 493 -18.88 15.84 -17.91
C PRO A 493 -20.24 15.19 -18.17
N GLY A 494 -21.15 15.29 -17.18
CA GLY A 494 -22.48 14.68 -17.22
C GLY A 494 -22.62 13.34 -16.48
N ILE A 495 -21.57 12.83 -15.83
CA ILE A 495 -21.66 11.70 -14.89
C ILE A 495 -21.80 12.24 -13.47
N TYR A 496 -22.76 11.71 -12.72
CA TYR A 496 -23.03 12.14 -11.34
C TYR A 496 -23.44 10.96 -10.44
N LEU A 497 -23.34 11.18 -9.12
CA LEU A 497 -23.90 10.29 -8.10
C LEU A 497 -25.25 10.85 -7.61
N ASP A 498 -26.29 10.03 -7.64
CA ASP A 498 -27.63 10.35 -7.13
C ASP A 498 -27.64 10.24 -5.59
N MET A 499 -27.78 11.40 -4.95
CA MET A 499 -27.76 11.56 -3.50
C MET A 499 -29.17 11.65 -2.87
N THR A 500 -30.23 11.47 -3.66
CA THR A 500 -31.61 11.82 -3.27
C THR A 500 -32.12 11.05 -2.05
N ASP A 501 -31.97 9.73 -2.03
CA ASP A 501 -32.47 8.85 -0.96
C ASP A 501 -31.43 8.55 0.12
N TYR A 502 -30.26 9.20 0.11
CA TYR A 502 -29.10 8.78 0.93
C TYR A 502 -29.31 8.84 2.45
N GLN A 503 -30.26 9.64 2.95
CA GLN A 503 -30.62 9.65 4.38
C GLN A 503 -31.48 8.44 4.79
N ASN A 504 -32.13 7.79 3.82
CA ASN A 504 -33.01 6.65 4.01
C ASN A 504 -32.26 5.30 3.89
N ILE A 505 -31.01 5.33 3.40
CA ILE A 505 -30.11 4.17 3.28
C ILE A 505 -29.55 3.84 4.66
N LYS A 506 -29.91 2.67 5.20
CA LYS A 506 -29.52 2.24 6.53
C LYS A 506 -28.03 1.89 6.55
N ASP A 507 -27.30 2.46 7.50
CA ASP A 507 -25.84 2.28 7.65
C ASP A 507 -24.97 2.76 6.47
N GLY A 508 -25.57 3.38 5.44
CA GLY A 508 -24.91 3.84 4.21
C GLY A 508 -23.96 5.04 4.40
N ILE A 509 -24.31 5.94 5.32
CA ILE A 509 -23.38 6.97 5.85
C ILE A 509 -23.13 6.66 7.32
N VAL A 510 -21.85 6.73 7.74
CA VAL A 510 -21.45 6.69 9.15
C VAL A 510 -20.68 7.97 9.47
N THR A 511 -21.17 8.70 10.47
CA THR A 511 -20.52 9.91 10.98
C THR A 511 -19.76 9.61 12.26
N GLY A 512 -18.62 10.28 12.45
CA GLY A 512 -17.95 10.42 13.73
C GLY A 512 -17.68 11.90 14.00
N GLY A 513 -16.90 12.24 15.02
CA GLY A 513 -16.71 13.64 15.39
C GLY A 513 -15.89 14.42 14.38
N THR A 514 -14.90 13.79 13.73
CA THR A 514 -13.99 14.45 12.77
C THR A 514 -14.00 13.82 11.38
N PHE A 515 -14.96 12.92 11.10
CA PHE A 515 -15.06 12.22 9.83
C PHE A 515 -16.51 11.94 9.38
N ILE A 516 -16.69 11.80 8.06
CA ILE A 516 -17.91 11.31 7.43
C ILE A 516 -17.53 10.19 6.45
N LYS A 517 -18.10 9.00 6.61
CA LYS A 517 -17.81 7.79 5.85
C LYS A 517 -18.99 7.37 4.98
N TYR A 518 -18.74 7.16 3.71
CA TYR A 518 -19.70 6.72 2.70
C TYR A 518 -19.46 5.23 2.41
N LYS A 519 -20.27 4.35 3.04
CA LYS A 519 -20.15 2.89 2.88
C LYS A 519 -20.69 2.38 1.55
N ASN A 520 -21.52 3.15 0.87
CA ASN A 520 -22.06 2.80 -0.43
C ASN A 520 -21.19 3.25 -1.61
N ILE A 521 -20.30 4.23 -1.44
CA ILE A 521 -19.33 4.61 -2.47
C ILE A 521 -18.09 3.72 -2.33
N VAL A 522 -17.95 2.74 -3.23
CA VAL A 522 -16.86 1.76 -3.22
C VAL A 522 -15.95 1.95 -4.42
N PHE A 523 -14.67 2.14 -4.16
CA PHE A 523 -13.61 2.01 -5.18
C PHE A 523 -13.00 0.62 -5.13
N ASP A 524 -13.00 -0.08 -6.26
CA ASP A 524 -12.14 -1.22 -6.52
C ASP A 524 -10.89 -0.72 -7.27
N ASP A 525 -9.72 -0.85 -6.65
CA ASP A 525 -8.44 -0.31 -7.16
C ASP A 525 -7.34 -1.37 -7.03
N PRO A 526 -7.41 -2.47 -7.81
CA PRO A 526 -6.60 -3.67 -7.59
C PRO A 526 -5.10 -3.41 -7.76
N ASP A 527 -4.74 -2.42 -8.57
CA ASP A 527 -3.35 -2.04 -8.85
C ASP A 527 -2.84 -0.83 -8.06
N SER A 528 -3.60 -0.38 -7.04
CA SER A 528 -3.24 0.78 -6.20
C SER A 528 -2.87 2.00 -7.04
N THR A 529 -3.83 2.43 -7.86
CA THR A 529 -3.67 3.54 -8.80
C THR A 529 -4.17 4.86 -8.24
N ILE A 530 -5.10 4.86 -7.27
CA ILE A 530 -5.59 6.08 -6.64
C ILE A 530 -4.48 6.67 -5.77
N THR A 531 -3.99 7.85 -6.15
CA THR A 531 -2.96 8.59 -5.42
C THR A 531 -3.55 9.61 -4.44
N LYS A 532 -4.77 10.10 -4.72
CA LYS A 532 -5.48 11.07 -3.86
C LYS A 532 -6.99 10.99 -4.07
N VAL A 533 -7.76 11.14 -2.99
CA VAL A 533 -9.21 11.38 -3.06
C VAL A 533 -9.54 12.63 -2.25
N GLU A 534 -10.42 13.49 -2.76
CA GLU A 534 -10.94 14.66 -2.06
C GLU A 534 -12.46 14.76 -2.24
N MET A 535 -13.18 15.24 -1.23
CA MET A 535 -14.53 15.77 -1.41
C MET A 535 -14.50 17.29 -1.31
N GLN A 536 -15.26 17.95 -2.19
CA GLN A 536 -15.46 19.39 -2.17
C GLN A 536 -16.87 19.71 -1.64
N ASP A 537 -16.97 20.63 -0.69
CA ASP A 537 -18.26 21.08 -0.16
C ASP A 537 -18.91 22.21 -0.99
N ALA A 538 -20.14 22.57 -0.61
CA ALA A 538 -20.89 23.66 -1.23
C ALA A 538 -20.27 25.06 -1.02
N ARG A 539 -19.29 25.21 -0.12
CA ARG A 539 -18.48 26.44 0.07
C ARG A 539 -17.27 26.48 -0.85
N GLY A 540 -16.96 25.39 -1.55
CA GLY A 540 -15.77 25.22 -2.39
C GLY A 540 -14.55 24.68 -1.65
N THR A 541 -14.65 24.39 -0.35
CA THR A 541 -13.55 23.85 0.45
C THR A 541 -13.34 22.37 0.11
N LYS A 542 -12.08 21.97 -0.10
CA LYS A 542 -11.69 20.58 -0.35
C LYS A 542 -11.18 19.93 0.93
N TYR A 543 -11.60 18.69 1.16
CA TYR A 543 -11.25 17.87 2.30
C TYR A 543 -10.60 16.57 1.83
N ALA A 544 -9.51 16.17 2.47
CA ALA A 544 -8.78 14.95 2.10
C ALA A 544 -9.53 13.70 2.58
N CYS A 545 -9.71 12.74 1.67
CA CYS A 545 -10.40 11.50 1.95
C CYS A 545 -9.42 10.32 2.07
N SER A 546 -9.66 9.44 3.05
CA SER A 546 -9.01 8.14 3.15
C SER A 546 -9.84 7.07 2.46
N LEU A 547 -9.15 6.12 1.82
CA LEU A 547 -9.73 4.86 1.38
C LEU A 547 -9.71 3.87 2.55
N VAL A 548 -10.90 3.48 3.03
CA VAL A 548 -11.06 2.56 4.16
C VAL A 548 -11.47 1.19 3.60
N PRO A 549 -10.70 0.11 3.81
CA PRO A 549 -11.01 -1.21 3.25
C PRO A 549 -12.44 -1.67 3.60
N VAL A 550 -13.15 -2.18 2.61
CA VAL A 550 -14.48 -2.80 2.80
C VAL A 550 -14.38 -4.04 3.69
N ASP A 551 -13.32 -4.82 3.49
CA ASP A 551 -12.93 -5.94 4.34
C ASP A 551 -11.41 -5.86 4.60
N PRO A 552 -10.95 -5.58 5.83
CA PRO A 552 -9.53 -5.55 6.17
C PRO A 552 -8.77 -6.87 5.98
N SER A 553 -9.47 -7.99 5.72
CA SER A 553 -8.88 -9.29 5.37
C SER A 553 -8.90 -9.58 3.86
N ASN A 554 -9.68 -8.85 3.08
CA ASN A 554 -9.88 -9.11 1.65
C ASN A 554 -9.91 -7.82 0.82
N LYS A 555 -8.79 -7.50 0.17
CA LYS A 555 -8.62 -6.31 -0.68
C LYS A 555 -9.51 -6.32 -1.92
N ASP A 556 -9.91 -7.49 -2.41
CA ASP A 556 -10.76 -7.68 -3.59
C ASP A 556 -12.22 -7.24 -3.34
N LYS A 557 -12.52 -6.73 -2.13
CA LYS A 557 -13.77 -6.04 -1.79
C LYS A 557 -13.72 -4.53 -2.03
N GLY A 558 -12.56 -3.96 -2.34
CA GLY A 558 -12.38 -2.52 -2.54
C GLY A 558 -12.38 -1.71 -1.24
N TYR A 559 -12.63 -0.41 -1.38
CA TYR A 559 -12.49 0.60 -0.32
C TYR A 559 -13.68 1.57 -0.30
N TYR A 560 -14.21 1.82 0.90
CA TYR A 560 -15.12 2.93 1.20
C TYR A 560 -14.38 4.28 1.20
N ILE A 561 -15.09 5.38 0.98
CA ILE A 561 -14.56 6.74 1.17
C ILE A 561 -14.84 7.23 2.59
N GLN A 562 -13.81 7.73 3.29
CA GLN A 562 -13.95 8.50 4.53
C GLN A 562 -13.36 9.90 4.35
N VAL A 563 -14.19 10.94 4.42
CA VAL A 563 -13.74 12.34 4.51
C VAL A 563 -13.22 12.58 5.92
N ASN A 564 -12.02 13.15 6.07
CA ASN A 564 -11.36 13.35 7.36
C ASN A 564 -11.18 14.83 7.71
N SER A 565 -10.67 15.09 8.92
CA SER A 565 -10.28 16.42 9.42
C SER A 565 -11.42 17.43 9.38
N LEU A 566 -12.64 16.94 9.63
CA LEU A 566 -13.84 17.74 9.76
C LEU A 566 -13.96 18.31 11.19
N GLU A 567 -14.66 19.43 11.31
CA GLU A 567 -15.02 20.05 12.58
C GLU A 567 -16.13 19.23 13.25
N ARG A 568 -16.15 19.22 14.59
CA ARG A 568 -17.14 18.48 15.40
C ARG A 568 -18.50 19.17 15.39
N ASP A 569 -19.57 18.41 15.59
CA ASP A 569 -20.97 18.89 15.60
C ASP A 569 -21.39 19.76 14.38
N THR A 570 -20.68 19.64 13.26
CA THR A 570 -20.73 20.58 12.14
C THR A 570 -21.36 19.94 10.91
N SER A 571 -22.22 20.70 10.24
CA SER A 571 -22.94 20.28 9.03
C SER A 571 -22.12 20.50 7.76
N TYR A 572 -22.00 19.46 6.93
CA TYR A 572 -21.34 19.48 5.63
C TYR A 572 -22.28 19.04 4.51
N THR A 573 -22.21 19.73 3.37
CA THR A 573 -22.98 19.42 2.15
C THR A 573 -21.97 19.27 1.01
N PHE A 574 -21.61 18.03 0.66
CA PHE A 574 -20.61 17.75 -0.37
C PHE A 574 -21.21 17.81 -1.77
N THR A 575 -20.54 18.47 -2.71
CA THR A 575 -21.04 18.72 -4.07
C THR A 575 -20.22 18.06 -5.17
N LYS A 576 -18.95 17.72 -4.90
CA LYS A 576 -18.08 17.02 -5.86
C LYS A 576 -17.17 16.01 -5.16
N LEU A 577 -16.93 14.89 -5.82
CA LEU A 577 -15.92 13.90 -5.49
C LEU A 577 -14.79 13.99 -6.53
N LEU A 578 -13.57 14.23 -6.07
CA LEU A 578 -12.36 14.32 -6.90
C LEU A 578 -11.49 13.09 -6.65
N VAL A 579 -11.08 12.43 -7.73
CA VAL A 579 -10.26 11.21 -7.70
C VAL A 579 -9.03 11.45 -8.54
N THR A 580 -7.85 11.44 -7.92
CA THR A 580 -6.57 11.47 -8.64
C THR A 580 -6.02 10.06 -8.70
N SER A 581 -5.69 9.61 -9.92
CA SER A 581 -5.14 8.27 -10.14
C SER A 581 -3.98 8.30 -11.12
N ASN A 582 -3.03 7.38 -10.92
CA ASN A 582 -1.86 7.20 -11.76
C ASN A 582 -1.78 5.74 -12.24
N ILE A 583 -2.34 5.53 -13.43
CA ILE A 583 -2.33 4.24 -14.16
C ILE A 583 -1.04 4.00 -14.96
N GLY A 584 -0.10 4.95 -14.97
CA GLY A 584 1.02 4.96 -15.92
C GLY A 584 2.15 5.93 -15.57
N VAL A 585 2.17 7.10 -16.22
CA VAL A 585 3.32 8.04 -16.20
C VAL A 585 3.05 9.30 -15.37
N GLN A 586 1.79 9.72 -15.25
CA GLN A 586 1.37 10.94 -14.57
C GLN A 586 0.08 10.72 -13.78
N ASP A 587 -0.18 11.63 -12.85
CA ASP A 587 -1.41 11.68 -12.07
C ASP A 587 -2.50 12.43 -12.85
N GLU A 588 -3.67 11.82 -13.01
CA GLU A 588 -4.83 12.43 -13.66
C GLU A 588 -5.99 12.57 -12.66
N THR A 589 -6.51 13.80 -12.50
CA THR A 589 -7.61 14.11 -11.57
C THR A 589 -8.95 14.16 -12.30
N VAL A 590 -9.81 13.20 -11.97
CA VAL A 590 -11.20 13.10 -12.38
C VAL A 590 -12.09 13.83 -11.36
N THR A 591 -13.17 14.45 -11.83
CA THR A 591 -14.21 15.06 -10.98
C THR A 591 -15.56 14.44 -11.29
N ILE A 592 -16.31 14.09 -10.24
CA ILE A 592 -17.65 13.51 -10.29
C ILE A 592 -18.57 14.43 -9.50
N ASP A 593 -19.71 14.81 -10.09
CA ASP A 593 -20.69 15.65 -9.41
C ASP A 593 -21.56 14.82 -8.46
N LEU A 594 -21.88 15.40 -7.30
CA LEU A 594 -22.88 14.86 -6.36
C LEU A 594 -24.17 15.68 -6.56
N ALA A 595 -25.27 15.01 -6.87
CA ALA A 595 -26.50 15.68 -7.28
C ALA A 595 -27.77 15.00 -6.73
N ASN A 596 -28.85 15.77 -6.61
CA ASN A 596 -30.18 15.28 -6.30
C ASN A 596 -31.05 15.25 -7.56
N VAL A 597 -31.96 14.29 -7.62
CA VAL A 597 -32.91 14.11 -8.71
C VAL A 597 -34.32 14.37 -8.17
N ASP A 598 -35.03 15.32 -8.75
CA ASP A 598 -36.39 15.64 -8.30
C ASP A 598 -37.44 14.63 -8.80
N SER A 599 -38.68 14.77 -8.32
CA SER A 599 -39.81 13.93 -8.73
C SER A 599 -40.23 14.07 -10.20
N SER A 600 -39.62 15.01 -10.93
CA SER A 600 -39.77 15.21 -12.38
C SER A 600 -38.54 14.76 -13.17
N ASN A 601 -37.59 14.07 -12.52
CA ASN A 601 -36.30 13.65 -13.07
C ASN A 601 -35.33 14.78 -13.47
N ASN A 602 -35.50 16.01 -12.97
CA ASN A 602 -34.50 17.07 -13.14
C ASN A 602 -33.32 16.85 -12.18
N ILE A 603 -32.11 17.13 -12.63
CA ILE A 603 -30.89 17.02 -11.83
C ILE A 603 -30.53 18.39 -11.24
N THR A 604 -30.25 18.41 -9.93
CA THR A 604 -29.97 19.60 -9.13
C THR A 604 -28.74 19.38 -8.25
N ALA A 605 -28.05 20.45 -7.83
CA ALA A 605 -26.90 20.32 -6.93
C ALA A 605 -27.31 19.62 -5.62
N ASN A 606 -26.47 18.70 -5.11
CA ASN A 606 -26.77 17.92 -3.92
C ASN A 606 -27.14 18.80 -2.70
N GLN A 607 -28.27 18.50 -2.06
CA GLN A 607 -28.72 19.15 -0.82
C GLN A 607 -28.52 18.28 0.44
N LEU A 608 -28.07 17.03 0.28
CA LEU A 608 -27.77 16.11 1.37
C LEU A 608 -26.74 16.72 2.32
N THR A 609 -27.24 17.16 3.46
CA THR A 609 -26.44 17.74 4.53
C THR A 609 -26.24 16.69 5.62
N VAL A 610 -24.98 16.49 6.00
CA VAL A 610 -24.54 15.47 6.96
C VAL A 610 -23.81 16.18 8.10
N ARG A 611 -24.21 15.93 9.34
CA ARG A 611 -23.59 16.52 10.54
C ARG A 611 -22.60 15.54 11.16
N THR A 612 -21.37 15.96 11.43
CA THR A 612 -20.43 15.20 12.28
C THR A 612 -21.01 15.04 13.69
N THR A 613 -20.60 14.01 14.42
CA THR A 613 -21.10 13.82 15.79
C THR A 613 -20.49 14.86 16.74
N LYS A 614 -21.13 15.04 17.89
CA LYS A 614 -20.46 15.55 19.09
C LYS A 614 -19.44 14.53 19.58
N VAL A 615 -18.54 14.93 20.49
CA VAL A 615 -17.91 13.96 21.38
C VAL A 615 -19.02 13.32 22.22
N SER A 616 -19.31 12.05 21.97
CA SER A 616 -20.08 11.24 22.91
C SER A 616 -19.20 10.90 24.10
N GLU A 617 -19.76 10.91 25.32
CA GLU A 617 -19.06 10.31 26.46
C GLU A 617 -18.74 8.83 26.12
N PRO A 618 -17.49 8.38 26.35
CA PRO A 618 -17.08 7.05 25.94
C PRO A 618 -17.78 5.97 26.77
N LYS A 619 -18.46 5.05 26.08
CA LYS A 619 -19.25 4.01 26.72
C LYS A 619 -18.34 2.93 27.31
N ILE A 620 -18.56 2.60 28.58
CA ILE A 620 -17.89 1.49 29.27
C ILE A 620 -18.77 0.24 29.12
N GLU A 621 -18.31 -0.75 28.34
CA GLU A 621 -19.04 -1.99 28.07
C GLU A 621 -18.29 -3.22 28.58
N LEU A 622 -19.00 -4.34 28.76
CA LEU A 622 -18.36 -5.64 28.91
C LEU A 622 -17.83 -6.13 27.55
N GLY A 623 -16.72 -6.86 27.54
CA GLY A 623 -16.06 -7.33 26.30
C GLY A 623 -16.90 -8.25 25.41
N SER A 624 -17.98 -8.81 25.95
CA SER A 624 -19.05 -9.49 25.22
C SER A 624 -20.40 -9.06 25.83
N GLY A 625 -21.45 -9.00 25.00
CA GLY A 625 -22.82 -8.77 25.47
C GLY A 625 -23.45 -9.96 26.20
N ASN A 626 -22.77 -11.12 26.21
CA ASN A 626 -23.19 -12.35 26.88
C ASN A 626 -21.98 -12.95 27.61
N VAL A 627 -22.09 -13.22 28.91
CA VAL A 627 -20.98 -13.73 29.75
C VAL A 627 -20.50 -15.12 29.36
N ASN A 628 -21.34 -15.89 28.66
CA ASN A 628 -21.00 -17.25 28.24
C ASN A 628 -20.14 -17.27 26.97
N ASP A 629 -20.17 -16.22 26.16
CA ASP A 629 -19.42 -16.11 24.90
C ASP A 629 -17.97 -15.64 25.14
N ASP A 630 -17.04 -16.07 24.30
CA ASP A 630 -15.63 -15.66 24.41
C ASP A 630 -15.41 -14.26 23.83
N VAL A 631 -14.78 -13.38 24.61
CA VAL A 631 -14.14 -12.17 24.07
C VAL A 631 -12.93 -12.62 23.26
N THR A 632 -12.91 -12.27 21.97
CA THR A 632 -11.70 -12.42 21.16
C THR A 632 -10.87 -11.15 21.30
N LEU A 633 -9.73 -11.25 21.96
CA LEU A 633 -8.78 -10.16 22.11
C LEU A 633 -8.11 -9.81 20.76
N PRO A 634 -7.48 -8.62 20.62
CA PRO A 634 -6.94 -8.15 19.32
C PRO A 634 -5.87 -9.06 18.69
N ASN A 635 -5.28 -9.92 19.52
CA ASN A 635 -4.28 -10.92 19.15
C ASN A 635 -4.86 -12.32 18.87
N GLY A 636 -6.19 -12.43 18.75
CA GLY A 636 -6.92 -13.66 18.40
C GLY A 636 -7.17 -14.62 19.56
N LEU A 637 -6.71 -14.32 20.77
CA LEU A 637 -6.94 -15.15 21.95
C LEU A 637 -8.38 -15.05 22.43
N LYS A 638 -8.97 -16.18 22.81
CA LYS A 638 -10.34 -16.28 23.33
C LYS A 638 -10.34 -16.35 24.86
N VAL A 639 -10.99 -15.39 25.50
CA VAL A 639 -11.07 -15.30 26.97
C VAL A 639 -12.51 -15.06 27.40
N LYS A 640 -12.93 -15.62 28.53
CA LYS A 640 -14.26 -15.27 29.10
C LYS A 640 -14.27 -13.80 29.56
N PRO A 641 -15.38 -13.07 29.36
CA PRO A 641 -15.49 -11.66 29.73
C PRO A 641 -15.47 -11.44 31.25
N VAL A 642 -15.87 -12.44 32.03
CA VAL A 642 -15.94 -12.43 33.49
C VAL A 642 -15.25 -13.69 34.03
N LYS A 643 -14.70 -13.63 35.25
CA LYS A 643 -14.24 -14.78 36.04
C LYS A 643 -14.37 -14.44 37.52
N ASN A 644 -15.03 -15.33 38.28
CA ASN A 644 -15.30 -15.13 39.70
C ASN A 644 -14.55 -16.15 40.56
N ASP A 645 -14.16 -15.73 41.77
CA ASP A 645 -13.63 -16.56 42.84
C ASP A 645 -14.16 -16.07 44.20
N SER A 646 -13.94 -16.84 45.25
CA SER A 646 -14.23 -16.50 46.65
C SER A 646 -13.71 -15.13 47.12
N THR A 647 -12.58 -14.65 46.60
CA THR A 647 -11.94 -13.42 47.11
C THR A 647 -11.43 -12.50 45.99
N ALA A 648 -11.84 -12.76 44.75
CA ALA A 648 -11.43 -12.00 43.58
C ALA A 648 -12.45 -12.05 42.43
N LEU A 649 -12.46 -11.02 41.57
CA LEU A 649 -13.32 -10.88 40.40
C LEU A 649 -12.50 -10.29 39.24
N ARG A 650 -12.62 -10.83 38.02
CA ARG A 650 -11.88 -10.34 36.84
C ARG A 650 -12.79 -10.08 35.65
N TYR A 651 -12.76 -8.86 35.14
CA TYR A 651 -13.58 -8.38 34.03
C TYR A 651 -12.70 -8.03 32.82
N ILE A 652 -13.21 -8.30 31.62
CA ILE A 652 -12.71 -7.74 30.37
C ILE A 652 -13.67 -6.65 29.96
N VAL A 653 -13.26 -5.40 30.11
CA VAL A 653 -14.01 -4.20 29.72
C VAL A 653 -13.63 -3.82 28.29
N LYS A 654 -14.56 -3.26 27.53
CA LYS A 654 -14.40 -2.76 26.17
C LYS A 654 -14.88 -1.31 26.08
N VAL A 655 -14.12 -0.49 25.34
CA VAL A 655 -14.41 0.93 25.09
C VAL A 655 -14.09 1.25 23.64
N ASP A 656 -14.96 1.97 22.93
CA ASP A 656 -14.62 2.51 21.61
C ASP A 656 -13.60 3.64 21.73
N ASN A 657 -12.52 3.56 20.95
CA ASN A 657 -11.44 4.53 20.84
C ASN A 657 -11.27 4.98 19.37
N SER A 658 -12.36 4.99 18.60
CA SER A 658 -12.45 5.45 17.21
C SER A 658 -11.87 6.84 16.96
N GLU A 659 -11.86 7.71 17.98
CA GLU A 659 -11.30 9.06 17.93
C GLU A 659 -9.89 9.21 18.53
N GLY A 660 -9.30 8.14 19.09
CA GLY A 660 -7.94 8.17 19.66
C GLY A 660 -7.79 8.98 20.96
N ASN A 661 -8.89 9.31 21.64
CA ASN A 661 -8.93 10.21 22.80
C ASN A 661 -9.10 9.50 24.15
N ILE A 662 -9.09 8.16 24.19
CA ILE A 662 -9.37 7.37 25.39
C ILE A 662 -8.10 7.06 26.21
N GLY A 663 -8.08 7.55 27.44
CA GLY A 663 -6.99 7.39 28.40
C GLY A 663 -7.05 6.07 29.18
N ASP A 664 -6.97 6.18 30.50
CA ASP A 664 -6.85 5.05 31.43
C ASP A 664 -8.14 4.84 32.24
N LEU A 665 -8.31 3.61 32.74
CA LEU A 665 -9.45 3.19 33.54
C LEU A 665 -9.01 3.00 35.00
N GLN A 666 -9.68 3.69 35.93
CA GLN A 666 -9.44 3.64 37.37
C GLN A 666 -10.63 2.99 38.10
N ILE A 667 -10.37 2.44 39.28
CA ILE A 667 -11.37 1.72 40.08
C ILE A 667 -11.62 2.47 41.38
N LEU A 668 -12.90 2.71 41.69
CA LEU A 668 -13.37 3.43 42.86
C LEU A 668 -14.39 2.60 43.66
N SER A 669 -14.68 3.05 44.89
CA SER A 669 -15.62 2.41 45.84
C SER A 669 -15.17 1.05 46.40
N LEU A 670 -13.86 0.77 46.41
CA LEU A 670 -13.26 -0.32 47.20
C LEU A 670 -12.93 0.16 48.63
N THR A 671 -12.90 -0.77 49.59
CA THR A 671 -12.38 -0.52 50.95
C THR A 671 -10.84 -0.46 50.97
N SER A 672 -10.26 0.04 52.07
CA SER A 672 -8.80 0.16 52.24
C SER A 672 -8.04 -1.17 52.34
N THR A 673 -8.73 -2.30 52.43
CA THR A 673 -8.16 -3.65 52.45
C THR A 673 -8.25 -4.38 51.11
N GLU A 674 -9.21 -3.98 50.27
CA GLU A 674 -9.46 -4.49 48.92
C GLU A 674 -8.50 -3.85 47.90
N LYS A 675 -8.33 -4.46 46.74
CA LYS A 675 -7.35 -4.04 45.73
C LYS A 675 -7.87 -4.18 44.31
N SER A 676 -7.31 -3.38 43.41
CA SER A 676 -7.53 -3.46 41.97
C SER A 676 -6.23 -3.39 41.18
N GLU A 677 -6.14 -4.18 40.11
CA GLU A 677 -5.18 -4.05 39.03
C GLU A 677 -5.94 -3.79 37.72
N VAL A 678 -5.38 -2.95 36.83
CA VAL A 678 -5.96 -2.68 35.50
C VAL A 678 -4.86 -2.79 34.45
N LYS A 679 -5.11 -3.54 33.37
CA LYS A 679 -4.19 -3.68 32.22
C LYS A 679 -4.91 -3.29 30.93
N LYS A 680 -4.38 -2.30 30.22
CA LYS A 680 -4.90 -1.79 28.94
C LYS A 680 -4.33 -2.59 27.76
N ILE A 681 -5.16 -2.93 26.79
CA ILE A 681 -4.77 -3.48 25.48
C ILE A 681 -5.48 -2.66 24.40
N GLU A 682 -4.73 -2.06 23.49
CA GLU A 682 -5.28 -1.21 22.42
C GLU A 682 -5.36 -1.95 21.08
N ASP A 683 -6.58 -2.09 20.54
CA ASP A 683 -6.79 -2.59 19.19
C ASP A 683 -6.67 -1.45 18.17
N SER A 684 -5.47 -1.29 17.62
CA SER A 684 -5.23 -0.29 16.57
C SER A 684 -6.00 -0.55 15.25
N LYS A 685 -6.53 -1.75 15.03
CA LYS A 685 -7.26 -2.16 13.81
C LYS A 685 -8.77 -1.91 13.93
N THR A 686 -9.38 -2.29 15.05
CA THR A 686 -10.82 -2.01 15.32
C THR A 686 -11.05 -0.69 16.06
N LYS A 687 -9.97 0.02 16.42
CA LYS A 687 -9.98 1.24 17.25
C LYS A 687 -10.73 1.05 18.56
N THR A 688 -10.50 -0.09 19.23
CA THR A 688 -11.17 -0.45 20.49
C THR A 688 -10.13 -0.62 21.59
N ASN A 689 -10.34 -0.02 22.76
CA ASN A 689 -9.53 -0.31 23.95
C ASN A 689 -10.20 -1.40 24.78
N TYR A 690 -9.41 -2.39 25.18
CA TYR A 690 -9.81 -3.40 26.16
C TYR A 690 -9.08 -3.14 27.48
N TYR A 691 -9.79 -3.25 28.60
CA TYR A 691 -9.20 -3.15 29.94
C TYR A 691 -9.49 -4.44 30.71
N ILE A 692 -8.44 -5.15 31.09
CA ILE A 692 -8.52 -6.27 32.03
C ILE A 692 -8.51 -5.67 33.42
N VAL A 693 -9.63 -5.75 34.14
CA VAL A 693 -9.79 -5.27 35.51
C VAL A 693 -9.81 -6.48 36.43
N THR A 694 -8.86 -6.56 37.36
CA THR A 694 -8.76 -7.63 38.37
C THR A 694 -8.94 -7.02 39.76
N LEU A 695 -9.96 -7.47 40.49
CA LEU A 695 -10.27 -7.06 41.86
C LEU A 695 -9.88 -8.20 42.82
N THR A 696 -9.21 -7.90 43.93
CA THR A 696 -8.69 -8.89 44.90
C THR A 696 -8.84 -8.43 46.35
N ASN A 697 -8.55 -9.33 47.31
CA ASN A 697 -8.81 -9.15 48.75
C ASN A 697 -10.30 -8.93 49.09
N LEU A 698 -11.20 -9.42 48.23
CA LEU A 698 -12.64 -9.25 48.38
C LEU A 698 -13.22 -10.17 49.46
N THR A 699 -14.40 -9.81 49.98
CA THR A 699 -15.15 -10.63 50.93
C THR A 699 -15.90 -11.75 50.18
N PRO A 700 -15.88 -13.03 50.63
CA PRO A 700 -16.66 -14.09 50.00
C PRO A 700 -18.17 -13.89 50.02
N ASN A 701 -18.87 -14.46 49.03
CA ASN A 701 -20.33 -14.37 48.86
C ASN A 701 -20.88 -12.93 48.99
N THR A 702 -20.20 -11.96 48.36
CA THR A 702 -20.49 -10.52 48.45
C THR A 702 -20.60 -9.90 47.05
N ASP A 703 -21.56 -8.99 46.85
CA ASP A 703 -21.86 -8.38 45.55
C ASP A 703 -21.13 -7.03 45.38
N TYR A 704 -20.28 -6.97 44.36
CA TYR A 704 -19.44 -5.82 44.00
C TYR A 704 -20.01 -5.00 42.82
N GLY A 705 -21.28 -5.19 42.46
CA GLY A 705 -21.99 -4.35 41.49
C GLY A 705 -22.02 -2.85 41.81
N HIS A 706 -21.66 -2.47 43.05
CA HIS A 706 -21.52 -1.10 43.54
C HIS A 706 -20.15 -0.46 43.24
N VAL A 707 -19.13 -1.24 42.88
CA VAL A 707 -17.80 -0.75 42.48
C VAL A 707 -17.93 0.11 41.22
N ILE A 708 -17.17 1.19 41.13
CA ILE A 708 -17.25 2.16 40.03
C ILE A 708 -15.99 2.08 39.18
N PHE A 709 -16.15 1.95 37.87
CA PHE A 709 -15.10 2.16 36.90
C PHE A 709 -15.15 3.61 36.43
N GLU A 710 -14.03 4.34 36.58
CA GLU A 710 -13.84 5.70 36.09
C GLU A 710 -12.90 5.68 34.88
N LEU A 711 -13.39 6.07 33.71
CA LEU A 711 -12.60 6.13 32.47
C LEU A 711 -12.21 7.58 32.17
N SER A 712 -10.93 7.85 31.99
CA SER A 712 -10.44 9.16 31.51
C SER A 712 -10.44 9.25 29.98
N TYR A 713 -10.75 10.44 29.46
CA TYR A 713 -10.74 10.74 28.03
C TYR A 713 -10.50 12.24 27.78
N LYS A 714 -10.17 12.62 26.54
CA LYS A 714 -10.05 14.03 26.14
C LYS A 714 -11.27 14.51 25.36
N ASP A 715 -11.80 15.67 25.75
CA ASP A 715 -12.96 16.30 25.11
C ASP A 715 -12.57 17.02 23.80
N GLU A 716 -13.55 17.71 23.20
CA GLU A 716 -13.38 18.46 21.95
C GLU A 716 -12.39 19.63 22.04
N THR A 717 -12.03 20.07 23.25
CA THR A 717 -11.00 21.09 23.51
C THR A 717 -9.62 20.49 23.80
N GLY A 718 -9.52 19.16 23.89
CA GLY A 718 -8.33 18.45 24.36
C GLY A 718 -8.21 18.41 25.89
N THR A 719 -9.21 18.92 26.63
CA THR A 719 -9.23 18.91 28.10
C THR A 719 -9.56 17.51 28.60
N GLU A 720 -8.86 17.07 29.65
CA GLU A 720 -9.15 15.78 30.28
C GLU A 720 -10.47 15.82 31.06
N LYS A 721 -11.29 14.80 30.81
CA LYS A 721 -12.56 14.49 31.46
C LYS A 721 -12.54 13.05 31.94
N SER A 722 -13.55 12.70 32.73
CA SER A 722 -13.85 11.31 33.02
C SER A 722 -15.34 11.04 32.89
N THR A 723 -15.68 9.78 32.67
CA THR A 723 -17.04 9.25 32.81
C THR A 723 -17.01 8.03 33.73
N ARG A 724 -18.14 7.72 34.36
CA ARG A 724 -18.21 6.79 35.50
C ARG A 724 -19.40 5.84 35.38
N GLN A 725 -19.15 4.55 35.49
CA GLN A 725 -20.19 3.53 35.46
C GLN A 725 -19.92 2.47 36.53
N SER A 726 -20.94 2.09 37.30
CA SER A 726 -20.83 0.99 38.26
C SER A 726 -20.88 -0.36 37.56
N ILE A 727 -20.23 -1.39 38.12
CA ILE A 727 -20.20 -2.73 37.50
C ILE A 727 -21.62 -3.25 37.25
N GLY A 728 -22.54 -3.07 38.20
CA GLY A 728 -23.97 -3.43 38.06
C GLY A 728 -24.73 -2.71 36.95
N ASN A 729 -24.19 -1.62 36.41
CA ASN A 729 -24.72 -0.90 35.25
C ASN A 729 -23.94 -1.22 33.95
N ILE A 730 -22.74 -1.79 34.02
CA ILE A 730 -22.01 -2.34 32.87
C ILE A 730 -22.56 -3.73 32.53
N TYR A 731 -22.82 -4.53 33.56
CA TYR A 731 -23.37 -5.87 33.46
C TYR A 731 -24.26 -6.19 34.68
N LYS A 732 -25.46 -6.74 34.40
CA LYS A 732 -26.44 -7.16 35.42
C LYS A 732 -26.35 -8.68 35.59
N SER A 733 -26.32 -9.13 36.85
CA SER A 733 -26.30 -10.55 37.21
C SER A 733 -27.36 -11.37 36.47
N ASP A 734 -26.95 -12.36 35.67
CA ASP A 734 -27.86 -13.33 35.06
C ASP A 734 -28.44 -14.26 36.14
N PRO A 735 -29.76 -14.24 36.41
CA PRO A 735 -30.37 -15.12 37.39
C PRO A 735 -30.29 -16.61 37.02
N ASN A 736 -29.91 -16.95 35.78
CA ASN A 736 -29.71 -18.31 35.31
C ASN A 736 -28.24 -18.79 35.44
N ASN A 737 -27.28 -17.90 35.69
CA ASN A 737 -25.85 -18.23 35.83
C ASN A 737 -25.17 -17.43 36.95
N THR A 738 -25.40 -17.86 38.20
CA THR A 738 -24.86 -17.23 39.42
C THR A 738 -23.35 -17.44 39.65
N LYS A 739 -22.59 -17.86 38.63
CA LYS A 739 -21.12 -18.05 38.68
C LYS A 739 -20.34 -17.05 37.82
N MET A 740 -21.07 -16.24 37.07
CA MET A 740 -20.56 -15.25 36.12
C MET A 740 -21.35 -13.95 36.33
N ASP A 741 -21.53 -13.55 37.58
CA ASP A 741 -22.22 -12.34 38.02
C ASP A 741 -21.24 -11.35 38.67
N ASN A 742 -21.72 -10.35 39.41
CA ASN A 742 -20.86 -9.37 40.09
C ASN A 742 -20.49 -9.78 41.52
N ARG A 743 -20.74 -11.03 41.92
CA ARG A 743 -20.60 -11.55 43.28
C ARG A 743 -19.44 -12.53 43.38
N THR A 744 -18.66 -12.40 44.46
CA THR A 744 -17.63 -13.38 44.82
C THR A 744 -18.27 -14.73 45.16
N GLU A 745 -17.60 -15.82 44.79
CA GLU A 745 -18.07 -17.17 45.10
C GLU A 745 -18.11 -17.43 46.62
N LYS A 746 -18.77 -18.52 47.02
CA LYS A 746 -18.76 -18.95 48.43
C LYS A 746 -17.51 -19.75 48.79
N GLU A 747 -17.05 -20.58 47.86
CA GLU A 747 -15.89 -21.47 48.03
C GLU A 747 -14.79 -21.06 47.03
N ALA A 748 -13.52 -21.29 47.35
CA ALA A 748 -12.41 -20.91 46.49
C ALA A 748 -12.28 -21.82 45.26
N LEU A 749 -11.84 -21.25 44.14
CA LEU A 749 -11.29 -22.02 43.03
C LEU A 749 -10.05 -22.81 43.47
N THR A 750 -9.76 -23.87 42.73
CA THR A 750 -8.57 -24.71 42.98
C THR A 750 -7.93 -25.19 41.68
N GLY A 751 -6.60 -25.25 41.68
CA GLY A 751 -5.79 -25.85 40.62
C GLY A 751 -5.84 -25.07 39.30
N LEU A 752 -6.04 -25.76 38.18
CA LEU A 752 -6.07 -25.16 36.84
C LEU A 752 -7.20 -24.14 36.61
N ASN A 753 -8.17 -24.06 37.53
CA ASN A 753 -9.24 -23.07 37.48
C ASN A 753 -8.81 -21.71 38.06
N ASP A 754 -7.95 -21.71 39.08
CA ASP A 754 -7.37 -20.49 39.66
C ASP A 754 -6.60 -19.70 38.59
N ILE A 755 -5.70 -20.40 37.89
CA ILE A 755 -4.70 -19.85 36.99
C ILE A 755 -4.86 -20.54 35.64
N ASN A 756 -5.30 -19.79 34.64
CA ASN A 756 -5.35 -20.26 33.27
C ASN A 756 -4.30 -19.56 32.41
N VAL A 757 -3.76 -20.27 31.43
CA VAL A 757 -2.85 -19.73 30.40
C VAL A 757 -3.47 -20.05 29.05
N VAL A 758 -3.98 -19.01 28.40
CA VAL A 758 -4.58 -19.06 27.07
C VAL A 758 -3.51 -18.69 26.05
N ILE A 759 -3.19 -19.64 25.19
CA ILE A 759 -2.21 -19.54 24.12
C ILE A 759 -2.67 -20.40 22.95
N ASN A 760 -2.28 -20.06 21.72
CA ASN A 760 -2.47 -20.95 20.59
C ASN A 760 -1.35 -22.01 20.62
N ASP A 761 -1.67 -23.21 21.14
CA ASP A 761 -0.71 -24.33 21.30
C ASP A 761 -0.03 -24.74 19.98
N GLU A 762 -0.65 -24.45 18.83
CA GLU A 762 0.01 -24.46 17.52
C GLU A 762 0.03 -23.06 16.91
N PHE A 763 1.23 -22.54 16.61
CA PHE A 763 1.44 -21.25 15.99
C PHE A 763 2.24 -21.39 14.68
N LYS A 764 1.78 -20.74 13.60
CA LYS A 764 2.51 -20.62 12.34
C LYS A 764 3.12 -19.23 12.27
N SER A 765 4.44 -19.14 12.15
CA SER A 765 5.11 -17.85 11.95
C SER A 765 5.14 -17.47 10.48
N ASP A 766 5.01 -16.17 10.19
CA ASP A 766 5.31 -15.61 8.87
C ASP A 766 6.83 -15.53 8.59
N TYR A 767 7.67 -15.68 9.62
CA TYR A 767 9.12 -15.53 9.54
C TYR A 767 9.87 -16.83 9.85
N ALA A 768 10.91 -17.13 9.06
CA ALA A 768 11.68 -18.37 9.16
C ALA A 768 12.50 -18.53 10.45
N ARG A 769 12.84 -17.43 11.13
CA ARG A 769 13.80 -17.38 12.26
C ARG A 769 13.29 -16.67 13.53
N LYS A 770 12.10 -16.08 13.48
CA LYS A 770 11.43 -15.44 14.62
C LYS A 770 9.94 -15.75 14.64
N ALA A 771 9.29 -15.65 15.79
CA ALA A 771 7.83 -15.73 15.94
C ALA A 771 7.39 -14.88 17.14
N ARG A 772 6.27 -14.17 17.01
CA ARG A 772 5.69 -13.34 18.06
C ARG A 772 4.33 -13.93 18.44
N VAL A 773 4.30 -14.70 19.51
CA VAL A 773 3.15 -15.58 19.84
C VAL A 773 2.27 -14.93 20.91
N PRO A 774 0.98 -14.65 20.63
CA PRO A 774 0.04 -14.16 21.62
C PRO A 774 -0.10 -15.09 22.84
N ILE A 775 -0.09 -14.52 24.05
CA ILE A 775 -0.37 -15.25 25.29
C ILE A 775 -1.16 -14.38 26.28
N PHE A 776 -2.20 -14.96 26.89
CA PHE A 776 -2.95 -14.34 27.99
C PHE A 776 -2.84 -15.20 29.25
N VAL A 777 -2.33 -14.59 30.31
CA VAL A 777 -2.09 -15.22 31.61
C VAL A 777 -3.16 -14.73 32.57
N ASP A 778 -4.16 -15.58 32.80
CA ASP A 778 -5.35 -15.35 33.61
C ASP A 778 -5.12 -15.76 35.07
N ASP A 779 -4.19 -15.08 35.72
CA ASP A 779 -3.86 -15.22 37.13
C ASP A 779 -4.61 -14.14 37.95
N ILE A 780 -5.81 -14.50 38.38
CA ILE A 780 -6.73 -13.61 39.13
C ILE A 780 -6.21 -13.23 40.53
N HIS A 781 -5.15 -13.90 41.02
CA HIS A 781 -4.63 -13.76 42.38
C HIS A 781 -3.16 -13.33 42.45
N GLY A 782 -2.47 -13.18 41.32
CA GLY A 782 -1.03 -12.89 41.27
C GLY A 782 -0.16 -13.97 41.91
N ARG A 783 -0.56 -15.26 41.79
CA ARG A 783 0.16 -16.39 42.38
C ARG A 783 1.31 -16.91 41.52
N ILE A 784 1.40 -16.53 40.24
CA ILE A 784 2.54 -16.85 39.36
C ILE A 784 3.76 -16.06 39.82
N SER A 785 4.81 -16.77 40.20
CA SER A 785 6.11 -16.21 40.60
C SER A 785 7.08 -16.02 39.43
N GLY A 786 6.82 -16.67 38.29
CA GLY A 786 7.54 -16.43 37.03
C GLY A 786 7.38 -17.54 36.00
N MET A 787 7.67 -17.23 34.74
CA MET A 787 7.71 -18.20 33.65
C MET A 787 9.16 -18.59 33.31
N THR A 788 9.40 -19.89 33.20
CA THR A 788 10.62 -20.49 32.65
C THR A 788 10.31 -21.27 31.37
N PHE A 789 11.31 -21.52 30.53
CA PHE A 789 11.18 -22.41 29.38
C PHE A 789 12.31 -23.45 29.38
N LYS A 790 12.02 -24.67 28.93
CA LYS A 790 13.03 -25.73 28.78
C LYS A 790 13.76 -25.61 27.42
N PRO A 791 15.04 -26.01 27.33
CA PRO A 791 15.78 -26.01 26.07
C PRO A 791 15.07 -26.81 24.98
N VAL A 792 14.94 -26.24 23.79
CA VAL A 792 14.30 -26.90 22.64
C VAL A 792 15.24 -27.99 22.12
N ALA A 793 14.87 -29.26 22.31
CA ALA A 793 15.70 -30.43 21.98
C ALA A 793 16.20 -30.46 20.52
N ASN A 794 15.47 -29.87 19.58
CA ASN A 794 15.80 -29.83 18.15
C ASN A 794 16.31 -28.46 17.65
N ASN A 795 16.46 -27.46 18.52
CA ASN A 795 16.92 -26.12 18.15
C ASN A 795 17.53 -25.34 19.33
N ALA A 796 18.82 -25.56 19.61
CA ALA A 796 19.51 -24.99 20.77
C ALA A 796 19.65 -23.45 20.76
N ASP A 797 19.56 -22.81 19.58
CA ASP A 797 19.65 -21.35 19.44
C ASP A 797 18.32 -20.63 19.75
N ALA A 798 17.22 -21.38 19.97
CA ALA A 798 15.91 -20.82 20.29
C ALA A 798 15.93 -20.08 21.64
N LYS A 799 15.55 -18.80 21.62
CA LYS A 799 15.32 -17.98 22.81
C LYS A 799 13.87 -17.55 22.87
N VAL A 800 13.31 -17.51 24.08
CA VAL A 800 11.94 -17.08 24.36
C VAL A 800 12.00 -15.98 25.40
N GLU A 801 11.41 -14.83 25.10
CA GLU A 801 11.21 -13.72 26.02
C GLU A 801 9.70 -13.49 26.19
N PHE A 802 9.22 -13.24 27.41
CA PHE A 802 7.82 -12.90 27.65
C PHE A 802 7.72 -11.40 27.91
N LYS A 803 7.02 -10.68 27.04
CA LYS A 803 6.92 -9.22 27.07
C LYS A 803 5.56 -8.78 26.55
N ASP A 804 4.93 -7.81 27.21
CA ASP A 804 3.73 -7.10 26.73
C ASP A 804 2.57 -8.01 26.24
N SER A 805 2.35 -9.16 26.91
CA SER A 805 1.38 -10.22 26.54
C SER A 805 1.70 -11.00 25.23
N TYR A 806 2.97 -11.05 24.86
CA TYR A 806 3.52 -11.89 23.80
C TYR A 806 4.70 -12.73 24.29
N LEU A 807 4.91 -13.87 23.64
CA LEU A 807 6.18 -14.58 23.64
C LEU A 807 6.94 -14.19 22.39
N ASP A 808 8.00 -13.41 22.56
CA ASP A 808 8.92 -13.03 21.50
C ASP A 808 10.00 -14.12 21.38
N ILE A 809 9.95 -14.86 20.27
CA ILE A 809 10.74 -16.07 20.05
C ILE A 809 11.72 -15.81 18.91
N THR A 810 13.01 -15.98 19.20
CA THR A 810 14.11 -15.71 18.24
C THR A 810 15.04 -16.90 18.13
N GLY A 811 15.88 -16.93 17.08
CA GLY A 811 16.78 -18.06 16.82
C GLY A 811 16.04 -19.33 16.39
N LEU A 812 14.86 -19.21 15.78
CA LEU A 812 14.14 -20.37 15.26
C LEU A 812 14.86 -20.96 14.04
N LYS A 813 14.85 -22.28 13.94
CA LYS A 813 15.35 -23.02 12.79
C LYS A 813 14.35 -22.91 11.61
N PRO A 814 14.76 -22.47 10.42
CA PRO A 814 13.91 -22.43 9.23
C PRO A 814 13.36 -23.80 8.81
N ASN A 815 12.21 -23.79 8.13
CA ASN A 815 11.50 -24.97 7.63
C ASN A 815 11.36 -26.08 8.68
N SER A 816 10.97 -25.73 9.90
CA SER A 816 10.94 -26.67 11.02
C SER A 816 9.73 -26.49 11.94
N THR A 817 9.47 -27.54 12.72
CA THR A 817 8.51 -27.52 13.82
C THR A 817 9.28 -27.59 15.12
N THR A 818 9.20 -26.52 15.92
CA THR A 818 9.86 -26.33 17.20
C THR A 818 8.83 -26.38 18.32
N THR A 819 8.87 -27.42 19.16
CA THR A 819 8.06 -27.48 20.38
C THR A 819 8.83 -26.86 21.54
N ILE A 820 8.24 -25.86 22.17
CA ILE A 820 8.74 -25.16 23.35
C ILE A 820 7.90 -25.58 24.55
N THR A 821 8.54 -26.09 25.59
CA THR A 821 7.88 -26.37 26.87
C THR A 821 7.99 -25.14 27.76
N LEU A 822 6.85 -24.52 28.03
CA LEU A 822 6.71 -23.37 28.92
C LEU A 822 6.30 -23.87 30.31
N GLU A 823 6.91 -23.33 31.35
CA GLU A 823 6.72 -23.74 32.74
C GLU A 823 6.47 -22.51 33.60
N PHE A 824 5.20 -22.29 33.96
CA PHE A 824 4.76 -21.21 34.82
C PHE A 824 4.83 -21.68 36.27
N ASN A 825 5.75 -21.10 37.03
CA ASN A 825 5.93 -21.38 38.45
C ASN A 825 4.88 -20.56 39.21
N TYR A 826 4.12 -21.20 40.09
CA TYR A 826 3.05 -20.55 40.84
C TYR A 826 2.89 -21.14 42.24
N LYS A 827 2.19 -20.43 43.12
CA LYS A 827 1.77 -20.96 44.43
C LYS A 827 0.32 -21.44 44.40
N ASP A 828 0.06 -22.65 44.90
CA ASP A 828 -1.31 -23.10 45.13
C ASP A 828 -1.99 -22.31 46.27
N ALA A 829 -3.29 -22.50 46.46
CA ALA A 829 -4.06 -21.81 47.51
C ALA A 829 -3.56 -22.09 48.94
N SER A 830 -2.75 -23.13 49.13
CA SER A 830 -2.09 -23.49 50.39
C SER A 830 -0.65 -22.96 50.49
N GLY A 831 -0.18 -22.18 49.50
CA GLY A 831 1.13 -21.54 49.46
C GLY A 831 2.28 -22.42 48.94
N ASN A 832 2.01 -23.67 48.54
CA ASN A 832 3.04 -24.59 48.04
C ASN A 832 3.41 -24.23 46.60
N ASP A 833 4.69 -24.36 46.26
CA ASP A 833 5.16 -24.15 44.90
C ASP A 833 4.71 -25.28 43.97
N LYS A 834 4.21 -24.89 42.79
CA LYS A 834 3.69 -25.75 41.72
C LYS A 834 4.21 -25.24 40.37
N VAL A 835 4.19 -26.13 39.38
CA VAL A 835 4.51 -25.79 37.99
C VAL A 835 3.31 -26.10 37.10
N LEU A 836 2.91 -25.13 36.30
CA LEU A 836 1.92 -25.27 35.24
C LEU A 836 2.67 -25.37 33.91
N THR A 837 2.63 -26.54 33.27
CA THR A 837 3.28 -26.76 31.97
C THR A 837 2.33 -26.45 30.80
N ARG A 838 2.86 -25.84 29.75
CA ARG A 838 2.23 -25.67 28.42
C ARG A 838 3.21 -26.07 27.32
N TYR A 839 2.70 -26.50 26.17
CA TYR A 839 3.51 -26.94 25.04
C TYR A 839 3.14 -26.13 23.80
N LEU A 840 4.02 -25.20 23.42
CA LEU A 840 3.84 -24.35 22.25
C LEU A 840 4.59 -24.94 21.05
N LYS A 841 3.86 -25.37 20.03
CA LYS A 841 4.42 -25.80 18.74
C LYS A 841 4.49 -24.62 17.78
N VAL A 842 5.70 -24.13 17.52
CA VAL A 842 5.97 -23.11 16.49
C VAL A 842 6.39 -23.76 15.18
N MET A 843 5.70 -23.45 14.09
CA MET A 843 6.04 -23.85 12.73
C MET A 843 6.65 -22.66 11.97
N THR A 844 7.79 -22.87 11.32
CA THR A 844 8.49 -21.84 10.52
C THR A 844 8.51 -22.17 9.02
N PRO A 845 8.41 -21.15 8.14
CA PRO A 845 8.59 -21.32 6.70
C PRO A 845 10.06 -21.56 6.34
N SER A 846 10.32 -21.89 5.07
CA SER A 846 11.66 -21.91 4.49
C SER A 846 12.35 -20.55 4.55
N VAL A 847 13.69 -20.55 4.50
CA VAL A 847 14.51 -19.32 4.45
C VAL A 847 14.03 -18.40 3.32
N PRO A 848 13.66 -17.15 3.61
CA PRO A 848 13.22 -16.20 2.58
C PRO A 848 14.37 -15.76 1.67
N GLU A 849 14.06 -15.05 0.60
CA GLU A 849 15.06 -14.57 -0.36
C GLU A 849 15.97 -13.44 0.20
N VAL A 850 15.49 -12.72 1.22
CA VAL A 850 16.28 -11.78 2.04
C VAL A 850 16.18 -12.24 3.49
N ASP A 851 17.28 -12.75 4.04
CA ASP A 851 17.34 -13.36 5.38
C ASP A 851 18.17 -12.49 6.33
N VAL A 852 17.52 -11.45 6.87
CA VAL A 852 18.14 -10.44 7.75
C VAL A 852 18.45 -11.04 9.12
N LYS A 853 19.67 -10.81 9.58
CA LYS A 853 20.23 -11.27 10.86
C LYS A 853 20.12 -10.21 11.96
N SER A 854 20.37 -8.95 11.61
CA SER A 854 20.27 -7.81 12.50
C SER A 854 20.00 -6.54 11.71
N ASP A 855 19.21 -5.65 12.31
CA ASP A 855 19.00 -4.29 11.83
C ASP A 855 19.43 -3.29 12.92
N ILE A 856 20.06 -2.19 12.49
CA ILE A 856 20.66 -1.19 13.39
C ILE A 856 20.21 0.19 12.94
N ALA A 857 19.26 0.77 13.68
CA ALA A 857 18.75 2.12 13.46
C ALA A 857 19.71 3.18 13.99
N SER A 858 19.97 4.21 13.17
CA SER A 858 20.69 5.43 13.52
C SER A 858 19.76 6.62 13.27
N VAL A 859 19.45 7.37 14.32
CA VAL A 859 18.40 8.40 14.33
C VAL A 859 19.02 9.79 14.19
N LYS A 860 18.41 10.64 13.34
CA LYS A 860 18.84 12.01 13.08
C LYS A 860 17.62 12.92 12.89
N GLY A 861 17.01 13.33 14.00
CA GLY A 861 15.75 14.09 14.02
C GLY A 861 14.59 13.25 13.45
N ASN A 862 14.01 13.73 12.36
CA ASN A 862 12.93 13.09 11.59
C ASN A 862 13.41 12.18 10.44
N GLU A 863 14.71 11.93 10.33
CA GLU A 863 15.32 10.95 9.42
C GLU A 863 15.95 9.80 10.23
N VAL A 864 15.79 8.55 9.77
CA VAL A 864 16.35 7.36 10.43
C VAL A 864 16.97 6.44 9.38
N SER A 865 18.26 6.14 9.54
CA SER A 865 18.99 5.20 8.68
C SER A 865 19.17 3.86 9.39
N ILE A 866 18.57 2.81 8.85
CA ILE A 866 18.57 1.45 9.38
C ILE A 866 19.49 0.57 8.52
N LYS A 867 20.67 0.24 9.05
CA LYS A 867 21.60 -0.68 8.38
C LYS A 867 21.18 -2.13 8.63
N LEU A 868 21.21 -2.97 7.59
CA LEU A 868 20.96 -4.40 7.66
C LEU A 868 22.25 -5.22 7.58
N ASP A 869 22.35 -6.27 8.39
CA ASP A 869 23.28 -7.39 8.18
C ASP A 869 22.47 -8.68 7.93
N TYR A 870 22.98 -9.58 7.08
CA TYR A 870 22.29 -10.83 6.70
C TYR A 870 22.90 -12.07 7.35
N TYR A 871 22.17 -13.18 7.36
CA TYR A 871 22.71 -14.51 7.74
C TYR A 871 23.58 -15.11 6.65
N GLU A 872 23.17 -14.96 5.39
CA GLU A 872 23.82 -15.48 4.18
C GLU A 872 23.82 -14.40 3.09
N ASN A 873 24.60 -14.58 2.02
CA ASN A 873 24.59 -13.66 0.89
C ASN A 873 23.23 -13.68 0.17
N LEU A 874 22.75 -12.51 -0.25
CA LEU A 874 21.49 -12.37 -1.00
C LEU A 874 21.54 -13.18 -2.31
N LYS A 875 20.47 -13.90 -2.62
CA LYS A 875 20.35 -14.72 -3.86
C LYS A 875 20.17 -13.88 -5.13
N SER A 876 19.78 -12.61 -4.98
CA SER A 876 19.56 -11.61 -6.02
C SER A 876 19.70 -10.22 -5.39
N GLY A 877 20.02 -9.16 -6.14
CA GLY A 877 20.09 -7.81 -5.59
C GLY A 877 18.72 -7.32 -5.12
N ILE A 878 18.71 -6.46 -4.09
CA ILE A 878 17.49 -5.75 -3.67
C ILE A 878 17.30 -4.56 -4.62
N LYS A 879 16.20 -4.59 -5.38
CA LYS A 879 15.81 -3.57 -6.37
C LYS A 879 15.13 -2.37 -5.71
N SER A 880 14.30 -2.61 -4.70
CA SER A 880 13.61 -1.56 -3.94
C SER A 880 13.14 -2.08 -2.57
N VAL A 881 12.96 -1.16 -1.62
CA VAL A 881 12.38 -1.43 -0.30
C VAL A 881 11.23 -0.47 -0.03
N GLU A 882 10.09 -1.02 0.36
CA GLU A 882 8.94 -0.28 0.88
C GLU A 882 8.78 -0.61 2.37
N VAL A 883 8.72 0.40 3.24
CA VAL A 883 8.45 0.19 4.67
C VAL A 883 7.02 0.63 4.99
N ARG A 884 6.30 -0.18 5.76
CA ARG A 884 4.93 0.13 6.23
C ARG A 884 4.80 0.07 7.74
N ASP A 885 3.86 0.83 8.30
CA ASP A 885 3.45 0.71 9.70
C ASP A 885 2.42 -0.42 9.91
N LYS A 886 2.04 -0.67 11.17
CA LYS A 886 1.00 -1.65 11.55
C LYS A 886 -0.40 -1.37 10.99
N ASN A 887 -0.68 -0.13 10.58
CA ASN A 887 -1.91 0.25 9.90
C ASN A 887 -1.80 0.06 8.36
N SER A 888 -0.67 -0.45 7.86
CA SER A 888 -0.30 -0.56 6.44
C SER A 888 -0.05 0.77 5.70
N ASN A 889 0.10 1.89 6.42
CA ASN A 889 0.55 3.16 5.84
C ASN A 889 1.99 3.03 5.33
N VAL A 890 2.31 3.62 4.17
CA VAL A 890 3.69 3.65 3.65
C VAL A 890 4.50 4.72 4.38
N ILE A 891 5.60 4.31 4.99
CA ILE A 891 6.64 5.22 5.47
C ILE A 891 7.53 5.57 4.29
N ARG A 892 7.82 6.86 4.07
CA ARG A 892 8.67 7.33 2.98
C ARG A 892 10.08 6.78 3.16
N SER A 893 10.49 5.84 2.31
CA SER A 893 11.77 5.12 2.41
C SER A 893 12.63 5.21 1.14
N SER A 894 13.95 5.10 1.31
CA SER A 894 14.92 4.83 0.24
C SER A 894 15.78 3.61 0.59
N TRP A 895 16.55 3.12 -0.39
CA TRP A 895 17.44 1.97 -0.24
C TRP A 895 18.82 2.27 -0.81
N ASP A 896 19.84 2.18 0.04
CA ASP A 896 21.25 2.15 -0.34
C ASP A 896 21.74 0.70 -0.38
N LYS A 897 21.96 0.21 -1.59
CA LYS A 897 22.48 -1.14 -1.89
C LYS A 897 23.96 -1.33 -1.51
N ASP A 898 24.74 -0.26 -1.47
CA ASP A 898 26.21 -0.31 -1.34
C ASP A 898 26.58 -0.32 0.15
N THR A 899 25.77 0.30 1.03
CA THR A 899 25.89 0.19 2.49
C THR A 899 24.92 -0.81 3.14
N ASN A 900 23.92 -1.30 2.39
CA ASN A 900 22.76 -2.07 2.88
C ASN A 900 21.93 -1.29 3.92
N THR A 901 21.57 -0.05 3.60
CA THR A 901 20.83 0.85 4.50
C THR A 901 19.46 1.20 3.93
N ILE A 902 18.42 1.04 4.73
CA ILE A 902 17.11 1.65 4.50
C ILE A 902 17.13 3.02 5.17
N THR A 903 16.84 4.12 4.47
CA THR A 903 16.64 5.43 5.10
C THR A 903 15.17 5.81 5.07
N LEU A 904 14.62 6.17 6.23
CA LEU A 904 13.25 6.60 6.45
C LEU A 904 13.21 8.12 6.64
N TYR A 905 12.23 8.79 6.02
CA TYR A 905 12.13 10.24 5.96
C TYR A 905 10.76 10.75 6.43
N ASN A 906 10.71 12.04 6.79
CA ASN A 906 9.50 12.77 7.15
C ASN A 906 8.74 12.14 8.34
N LEU A 907 9.47 11.55 9.28
CA LEU A 907 8.89 10.98 10.49
C LEU A 907 8.46 12.10 11.46
N GLU A 908 7.48 11.82 12.33
CA GLU A 908 7.11 12.76 13.38
C GLU A 908 8.24 12.83 14.44
N PRO A 909 8.66 14.02 14.90
CA PRO A 909 9.69 14.17 15.93
C PRO A 909 9.28 13.58 17.29
N ASN A 910 10.26 13.09 18.05
CA ASN A 910 10.08 12.54 19.42
C ASN A 910 9.01 11.43 19.54
N LYS A 911 8.81 10.63 18.48
CA LYS A 911 7.82 9.56 18.37
C LYS A 911 8.48 8.19 18.32
N GLU A 912 7.93 7.23 19.06
CA GLU A 912 8.30 5.82 18.91
C GLU A 912 7.63 5.21 17.68
N TYR A 913 8.44 4.55 16.85
CA TYR A 913 8.01 3.73 15.73
C TYR A 913 8.34 2.27 16.05
N SER A 914 7.30 1.44 16.06
CA SER A 914 7.34 0.00 16.30
C SER A 914 6.47 -0.72 15.28
N GLU A 915 6.59 -2.06 15.19
CA GLU A 915 5.79 -2.90 14.28
C GLU A 915 5.91 -2.48 12.79
N LEU A 916 7.05 -1.87 12.41
CA LEU A 916 7.35 -1.50 11.03
C LEU A 916 7.75 -2.74 10.21
N VAL A 917 7.21 -2.90 9.00
CA VAL A 917 7.55 -4.02 8.11
C VAL A 917 8.20 -3.50 6.83
N ALA A 918 9.46 -3.85 6.63
CA ALA A 918 10.16 -3.71 5.36
C ALA A 918 9.76 -4.83 4.39
N THR A 919 9.30 -4.45 3.20
CA THR A 919 9.06 -5.36 2.07
C THR A 919 10.13 -5.10 1.02
N PHE A 920 11.06 -6.06 0.89
CA PHE A 920 12.09 -6.05 -0.14
C PHE A 920 11.50 -6.59 -1.44
N THR A 921 11.73 -5.88 -2.55
CA THR A 921 11.55 -6.42 -3.91
C THR A 921 12.93 -6.65 -4.51
N LEU A 922 13.18 -7.85 -4.98
CA LEU A 922 14.46 -8.27 -5.56
C LEU A 922 14.51 -8.01 -7.08
N GLU A 923 15.70 -8.02 -7.66
CA GLU A 923 15.89 -7.91 -9.12
C GLU A 923 15.23 -9.08 -9.86
N ASN A 924 15.25 -10.28 -9.28
CA ASN A 924 14.52 -11.46 -9.75
C ASN A 924 12.98 -11.38 -9.57
N LYS A 925 12.45 -10.23 -9.15
CA LYS A 925 11.02 -9.92 -8.94
C LYS A 925 10.35 -10.69 -7.78
N LEU A 926 11.08 -11.53 -7.04
CA LEU A 926 10.59 -12.09 -5.78
C LEU A 926 10.51 -11.01 -4.70
N THR A 927 9.73 -11.28 -3.66
CA THR A 927 9.60 -10.38 -2.50
C THR A 927 9.93 -11.11 -1.19
N SER A 928 10.48 -10.37 -0.24
CA SER A 928 10.72 -10.82 1.14
C SER A 928 10.17 -9.78 2.12
N LYS A 929 9.77 -10.21 3.31
CA LYS A 929 9.30 -9.32 4.38
C LYS A 929 10.15 -9.48 5.63
N TYR A 930 10.40 -8.36 6.30
CA TYR A 930 11.07 -8.31 7.59
C TYR A 930 10.46 -7.20 8.44
N GLU A 931 9.89 -7.58 9.58
CA GLU A 931 9.57 -6.63 10.66
C GLU A 931 10.88 -6.11 11.27
N LEU A 932 11.01 -4.78 11.32
CA LEU A 932 12.16 -4.02 11.81
C LEU A 932 12.10 -3.83 13.33
N SER A 933 13.27 -3.67 13.94
CA SER A 933 13.42 -3.28 15.34
C SER A 933 12.88 -1.87 15.62
N PRO A 934 12.23 -1.63 16.78
CA PRO A 934 11.65 -0.34 17.12
C PRO A 934 12.72 0.72 17.40
N PHE A 935 12.37 1.99 17.17
CA PHE A 935 13.22 3.15 17.46
C PHE A 935 12.37 4.38 17.81
N THR A 936 12.98 5.37 18.45
CA THR A 936 12.35 6.67 18.75
C THR A 936 13.04 7.75 17.93
N THR A 937 12.28 8.60 17.23
CA THR A 937 12.82 9.79 16.56
C THR A 937 13.27 10.85 17.57
N SER A 938 14.04 11.83 17.11
CA SER A 938 14.48 12.98 17.92
C SER A 938 13.83 14.28 17.41
N GLU A 939 14.08 15.39 18.11
CA GLU A 939 13.63 16.73 17.73
C GLU A 939 14.08 17.11 16.30
N GLU A 940 13.25 17.85 15.56
CA GLU A 940 13.50 18.11 14.15
C GLU A 940 14.73 19.00 13.93
N ILE A 941 15.72 18.49 13.19
CA ILE A 941 16.94 19.21 12.87
C ILE A 941 16.67 20.13 11.67
N VAL A 942 16.10 21.31 11.95
CA VAL A 942 15.76 22.32 10.93
C VAL A 942 17.01 22.77 10.17
N LYS A 943 17.13 22.36 8.90
CA LYS A 943 18.19 22.84 8.00
C LYS A 943 18.03 24.35 7.74
N PRO A 944 19.10 25.17 7.84
CA PRO A 944 19.05 26.58 7.47
C PRO A 944 18.67 26.79 6.00
N THR A 945 17.96 27.89 5.72
CA THR A 945 17.46 28.23 4.36
C THR A 945 17.81 29.67 3.97
N GLY A 946 17.67 29.99 2.68
CA GLY A 946 18.01 31.29 2.10
C GLY A 946 19.39 31.32 1.41
N ASP A 947 19.67 32.40 0.67
CA ASP A 947 20.79 32.43 -0.27
C ASP A 947 22.18 32.29 0.38
N ILE A 948 22.37 32.82 1.59
CA ILE A 948 23.62 32.68 2.35
C ILE A 948 23.77 31.24 2.87
N ALA A 949 22.66 30.58 3.26
CA ALA A 949 22.68 29.17 3.61
C ALA A 949 23.05 28.30 2.40
N ASN A 950 22.44 28.57 1.25
CA ASN A 950 22.73 27.91 -0.03
C ASN A 950 24.20 28.12 -0.46
N PHE A 951 24.75 29.32 -0.27
CA PHE A 951 26.16 29.63 -0.50
C PHE A 951 27.09 28.80 0.39
N VAL A 952 26.87 28.80 1.71
CA VAL A 952 27.67 28.01 2.67
C VAL A 952 27.59 26.51 2.34
N SER A 953 26.40 25.98 2.10
CA SER A 953 26.22 24.55 1.79
C SER A 953 26.88 24.15 0.47
N ARG A 954 26.79 24.97 -0.58
CA ARG A 954 27.51 24.74 -1.85
C ARG A 954 29.03 24.70 -1.63
N VAL A 955 29.58 25.70 -0.95
CA VAL A 955 31.03 25.77 -0.68
C VAL A 955 31.49 24.55 0.12
N TYR A 956 30.78 24.20 1.19
CA TYR A 956 31.10 23.07 2.06
C TYR A 956 31.00 21.72 1.31
N THR A 957 29.95 21.52 0.51
CA THR A 957 29.75 20.30 -0.27
C THR A 957 30.81 20.13 -1.36
N ILE A 958 31.16 21.20 -2.07
CA ILE A 958 32.18 21.13 -3.15
C ILE A 958 33.59 20.99 -2.55
N ALA A 959 33.93 21.76 -1.52
CA ALA A 959 35.25 21.74 -0.89
C ALA A 959 35.50 20.46 -0.07
N LEU A 960 34.57 20.04 0.78
CA LEU A 960 34.76 18.94 1.73
C LEU A 960 34.06 17.64 1.32
N GLY A 961 33.16 17.66 0.34
CA GLY A 961 32.51 16.44 -0.20
C GLY A 961 31.33 15.93 0.64
N ARG A 962 30.82 16.75 1.56
CA ARG A 962 29.71 16.45 2.48
C ARG A 962 28.86 17.69 2.71
N GLU A 963 27.58 17.54 3.04
CA GLU A 963 26.79 18.66 3.55
C GLU A 963 27.35 19.15 4.91
N PRO A 964 27.17 20.44 5.25
CA PRO A 964 27.49 20.94 6.58
C PRO A 964 26.48 20.44 7.63
N GLU A 965 26.98 20.08 8.81
CA GLU A 965 26.16 19.82 9.98
C GLU A 965 25.43 21.09 10.43
N VAL A 966 24.18 21.00 10.89
CA VAL A 966 23.30 22.18 11.07
C VAL A 966 23.84 23.20 12.09
N GLU A 967 24.54 22.77 13.14
CA GLU A 967 25.22 23.70 14.06
C GLU A 967 26.37 24.45 13.36
N GLY A 968 27.22 23.75 12.62
CA GLY A 968 28.30 24.34 11.84
C GLY A 968 27.79 25.23 10.69
N TRP A 969 26.69 24.84 10.05
CA TRP A 969 26.03 25.62 9.01
C TRP A 969 25.50 26.95 9.56
N ASN A 970 24.78 26.91 10.69
CA ASN A 970 24.35 28.10 11.42
C ASN A 970 25.54 28.95 11.90
N PHE A 971 26.63 28.33 12.39
CA PHE A 971 27.84 29.05 12.78
C PHE A 971 28.43 29.87 11.62
N TRP A 972 28.61 29.26 10.44
CA TRP A 972 29.13 29.97 9.27
C TRP A 972 28.16 31.03 8.73
N ILE A 973 26.85 30.75 8.68
CA ILE A 973 25.84 31.75 8.31
C ILE A 973 25.89 32.94 9.28
N ASN A 974 25.97 32.69 10.58
CA ASN A 974 26.02 33.74 11.60
C ASN A 974 27.28 34.59 11.45
N LYS A 975 28.47 33.99 11.26
CA LYS A 975 29.73 34.73 11.08
C LYS A 975 29.74 35.60 9.81
N LEU A 976 29.15 35.10 8.73
CA LEU A 976 29.03 35.83 7.46
C LEU A 976 27.98 36.95 7.55
N THR A 977 26.82 36.70 8.17
CA THR A 977 25.73 37.69 8.31
C THR A 977 26.02 38.76 9.36
N SER A 978 26.68 38.42 10.48
CA SER A 978 27.16 39.38 11.49
C SER A 978 28.34 40.21 11.02
N LYS A 979 28.94 39.85 9.87
CA LYS A 979 30.10 40.50 9.25
C LYS A 979 31.38 40.41 10.08
N GLU A 980 31.47 39.37 10.93
CA GLU A 980 32.68 38.99 11.67
C GLU A 980 33.69 38.21 10.83
N LEU A 981 33.29 37.72 9.65
CA LEU A 981 34.12 36.97 8.71
C LEU A 981 33.74 37.35 7.27
N SER A 982 34.73 37.52 6.40
CA SER A 982 34.52 37.74 4.96
C SER A 982 34.20 36.44 4.21
N ALA A 983 33.51 36.57 3.06
CA ALA A 983 33.28 35.44 2.17
C ALA A 983 34.59 34.86 1.60
N THR A 984 35.61 35.71 1.41
CA THR A 984 36.96 35.33 0.97
C THR A 984 37.72 34.60 2.08
N GLU A 985 37.63 35.06 3.34
CA GLU A 985 38.25 34.42 4.51
C GLU A 985 37.59 33.06 4.83
N PHE A 986 36.27 32.96 4.71
CA PHE A 986 35.52 31.71 4.80
C PHE A 986 36.05 30.67 3.79
N ILE A 987 36.17 31.03 2.52
CA ILE A 987 36.66 30.10 1.48
C ILE A 987 38.16 29.81 1.66
N ALA A 988 39.03 30.82 1.63
CA ALA A 988 40.47 30.64 1.52
C ALA A 988 41.17 30.22 2.82
N GLU A 989 40.63 30.60 3.99
CA GLU A 989 41.33 30.45 5.27
C GLU A 989 40.67 29.41 6.19
N ASN A 990 39.36 29.16 6.02
CA ASN A 990 38.61 28.23 6.86
C ASN A 990 38.22 26.93 6.13
N LEU A 991 38.05 26.94 4.80
CA LEU A 991 37.62 25.76 4.02
C LEU A 991 38.77 25.13 3.21
N MET A 992 39.58 25.94 2.51
CA MET A 992 40.70 25.44 1.70
C MET A 992 41.91 24.94 2.49
N THR A 993 41.98 25.29 3.77
CA THR A 993 43.03 24.90 4.70
C THR A 993 42.77 23.53 5.35
N GLN A 994 41.56 22.99 5.21
CA GLN A 994 41.19 21.71 5.81
C GLN A 994 41.84 20.53 5.07
N PRO A 995 42.32 19.48 5.78
CA PRO A 995 42.91 18.29 5.17
C PRO A 995 42.03 17.68 4.07
N GLU A 996 40.70 17.63 4.27
CA GLU A 996 39.75 17.06 3.31
C GLU A 996 39.70 17.78 1.95
N PHE A 997 40.25 19.00 1.84
CA PHE A 997 40.46 19.71 0.57
C PHE A 997 41.93 19.70 0.13
N VAL A 998 42.88 19.86 1.07
CA VAL A 998 44.33 19.89 0.80
C VAL A 998 44.80 18.57 0.19
N ASP A 999 44.42 17.44 0.80
CA ASP A 999 44.91 16.10 0.44
C ASP A 999 44.25 15.54 -0.84
N ARG A 1000 43.37 16.30 -1.49
CA ARG A 1000 42.72 15.89 -2.75
C ARG A 1000 43.70 15.91 -3.92
N GLU A 1001 43.80 14.80 -4.63
CA GLU A 1001 44.50 14.65 -5.92
C GLU A 1001 43.75 15.32 -7.10
N LEU A 1002 43.35 16.58 -6.95
CA LEU A 1002 42.79 17.38 -8.05
C LEU A 1002 43.91 17.68 -9.06
N SER A 1003 43.72 17.18 -10.30
CA SER A 1003 44.50 17.61 -11.46
C SER A 1003 44.30 19.10 -11.73
N LYS A 1004 45.25 19.74 -12.42
CA LYS A 1004 45.21 21.17 -12.77
C LYS A 1004 43.85 21.59 -13.36
N SER A 1005 43.40 20.84 -14.36
CA SER A 1005 42.13 21.08 -15.04
C SER A 1005 40.93 20.95 -14.10
N LYS A 1006 40.87 19.85 -13.32
CA LYS A 1006 39.77 19.60 -12.39
C LYS A 1006 39.72 20.59 -11.23
N PHE A 1007 40.88 21.06 -10.75
CA PHE A 1007 40.97 22.13 -9.76
C PHE A 1007 40.30 23.41 -10.25
N VAL A 1008 40.62 23.88 -11.47
CA VAL A 1008 39.99 25.08 -12.06
C VAL A 1008 38.47 24.90 -12.17
N THR A 1009 37.99 23.75 -12.68
CA THR A 1009 36.54 23.48 -12.76
C THR A 1009 35.88 23.51 -11.38
N THR A 1010 36.46 22.83 -10.38
CA THR A 1010 35.99 22.85 -8.99
C THR A 1010 35.95 24.27 -8.42
N MET A 1011 36.91 25.13 -8.78
CA MET A 1011 36.95 26.51 -8.30
C MET A 1011 35.82 27.38 -8.85
N TYR A 1012 35.46 27.25 -10.14
CA TYR A 1012 34.31 27.95 -10.70
C TYR A 1012 32.99 27.53 -10.04
N SER A 1013 32.80 26.23 -9.81
CA SER A 1013 31.58 25.73 -9.15
C SER A 1013 31.48 26.14 -7.68
N LEU A 1014 32.62 26.17 -6.96
CA LEU A 1014 32.68 26.63 -5.57
C LEU A 1014 32.37 28.14 -5.47
N ILE A 1015 33.17 28.97 -6.14
CA ILE A 1015 33.12 30.43 -6.03
C ILE A 1015 31.83 30.98 -6.67
N VAL A 1016 31.62 30.77 -7.97
CA VAL A 1016 30.59 31.45 -8.78
C VAL A 1016 29.42 30.55 -9.23
N ASN A 1017 29.38 29.27 -8.84
CA ASN A 1017 28.30 28.32 -9.13
C ASN A 1017 28.05 28.08 -10.64
N ARG A 1018 29.10 28.04 -11.45
CA ARG A 1018 29.02 27.64 -12.86
C ARG A 1018 30.16 26.70 -13.27
N GLU A 1019 30.13 26.25 -14.51
CA GLU A 1019 31.31 25.70 -15.17
C GLU A 1019 32.15 26.82 -15.82
N PRO A 1020 33.47 26.62 -15.96
CA PRO A 1020 34.32 27.50 -16.73
C PRO A 1020 34.02 27.39 -18.23
N ASP A 1021 33.99 28.54 -18.89
CA ASP A 1021 34.12 28.63 -20.34
C ASP A 1021 35.55 28.25 -20.78
N GLY A 1022 35.72 27.90 -22.06
CA GLY A 1022 36.99 27.37 -22.57
C GLY A 1022 38.18 28.33 -22.45
N ASP A 1023 37.95 29.63 -22.63
CA ASP A 1023 39.00 30.64 -22.50
C ASP A 1023 39.35 30.92 -21.03
N GLY A 1024 38.36 30.96 -20.14
CA GLY A 1024 38.56 31.00 -18.68
C GLY A 1024 39.33 29.79 -18.15
N GLN A 1025 38.94 28.57 -18.55
CA GLN A 1025 39.69 27.35 -18.22
C GLN A 1025 41.15 27.47 -18.66
N ASN A 1026 41.41 27.82 -19.92
CA ASN A 1026 42.76 27.99 -20.47
C ASN A 1026 43.55 29.13 -19.81
N TYR A 1027 42.88 30.19 -19.35
CA TYR A 1027 43.50 31.29 -18.61
C TYR A 1027 43.98 30.82 -17.23
N TRP A 1028 43.10 30.21 -16.43
CA TRP A 1028 43.46 29.77 -15.08
C TRP A 1028 44.40 28.55 -15.07
N GLU A 1029 44.28 27.64 -16.04
CA GLU A 1029 45.26 26.57 -16.23
C GLU A 1029 46.66 27.10 -16.58
N ARG A 1030 46.77 28.25 -17.25
CA ARG A 1030 48.06 28.93 -17.51
C ARG A 1030 48.57 29.68 -16.29
N LYS A 1031 47.70 30.36 -15.53
CA LYS A 1031 48.04 30.97 -14.24
C LYS A 1031 48.53 29.95 -13.20
N TYR A 1032 47.94 28.76 -13.21
CA TYR A 1032 48.37 27.66 -12.36
C TYR A 1032 49.82 27.23 -12.65
N ASP A 1033 50.20 27.11 -13.92
CA ASP A 1033 51.58 26.79 -14.29
C ASP A 1033 52.53 27.97 -13.99
N GLU A 1034 52.11 29.22 -14.25
CA GLU A 1034 52.87 30.45 -13.94
C GLU A 1034 53.21 30.57 -12.43
N TYR A 1035 52.27 30.19 -11.55
CA TYR A 1035 52.44 30.32 -10.10
C TYR A 1035 53.05 29.10 -9.42
N LYS A 1036 53.07 27.95 -10.08
CA LYS A 1036 53.63 26.70 -9.55
C LYS A 1036 55.10 26.86 -9.12
N ASP A 1037 55.87 27.61 -9.88
CA ASP A 1037 57.30 27.86 -9.61
C ASP A 1037 57.53 29.02 -8.62
N GLN A 1038 56.45 29.68 -8.14
CA GLN A 1038 56.49 30.83 -7.23
C GLN A 1038 56.14 30.49 -5.78
N VAL A 1039 55.83 29.22 -5.48
CA VAL A 1039 55.32 28.75 -4.17
C VAL A 1039 55.97 27.42 -3.79
N LYS A 1040 55.90 27.05 -2.51
CA LYS A 1040 56.59 25.86 -1.95
C LYS A 1040 55.71 24.62 -1.87
N SER A 1041 54.38 24.78 -1.95
CA SER A 1041 53.43 23.67 -1.80
C SER A 1041 52.22 23.79 -2.73
N ILE A 1042 51.56 22.64 -2.95
CA ILE A 1042 50.32 22.57 -3.72
C ILE A 1042 49.17 23.35 -3.05
N ALA A 1043 49.17 23.44 -1.71
CA ALA A 1043 48.20 24.21 -0.95
C ALA A 1043 48.41 25.73 -1.14
N GLU A 1044 49.65 26.21 -1.03
CA GLU A 1044 49.99 27.61 -1.34
C GLU A 1044 49.60 27.99 -2.79
N LEU A 1045 49.82 27.08 -3.75
CA LEU A 1045 49.42 27.28 -5.15
C LEU A 1045 47.90 27.45 -5.28
N ARG A 1046 47.13 26.50 -4.73
CA ARG A 1046 45.67 26.49 -4.80
C ARG A 1046 45.06 27.72 -4.13
N ILE A 1047 45.55 28.10 -2.94
CA ILE A 1047 45.09 29.29 -2.20
C ILE A 1047 45.42 30.58 -2.96
N LYS A 1048 46.62 30.70 -3.56
CA LYS A 1048 47.01 31.88 -4.34
C LYS A 1048 46.11 32.10 -5.56
N ILE A 1049 45.82 31.02 -6.30
CA ILE A 1049 44.93 31.08 -7.47
C ILE A 1049 43.49 31.37 -7.02
N ALA A 1050 43.01 30.72 -5.96
CA ALA A 1050 41.68 30.96 -5.43
C ALA A 1050 41.45 32.42 -5.02
N ARG A 1051 42.44 33.09 -4.42
CA ARG A 1051 42.35 34.53 -4.13
C ARG A 1051 42.30 35.38 -5.40
N GLU A 1052 43.13 35.12 -6.42
CA GLU A 1052 43.05 35.86 -7.69
C GLU A 1052 41.71 35.62 -8.42
N MET A 1053 41.12 34.42 -8.31
CA MET A 1053 39.76 34.13 -8.82
C MET A 1053 38.67 34.85 -8.04
N MET A 1054 38.79 34.96 -6.71
CA MET A 1054 37.87 35.75 -5.88
C MET A 1054 38.03 37.27 -6.07
N ASP A 1055 39.23 37.72 -6.46
CA ASP A 1055 39.48 39.13 -6.79
C ASP A 1055 38.80 39.59 -8.10
N GLN A 1056 38.26 38.69 -8.91
CA GLN A 1056 37.52 39.04 -10.13
C GLN A 1056 36.16 39.69 -9.83
N PRO A 1057 35.62 40.54 -10.74
CA PRO A 1057 34.33 41.20 -10.55
C PRO A 1057 33.17 40.23 -10.26
N GLU A 1058 33.14 39.06 -10.92
CA GLU A 1058 32.06 38.08 -10.85
C GLU A 1058 31.80 37.57 -9.40
N PHE A 1059 32.85 37.33 -8.62
CA PHE A 1059 32.67 36.94 -7.22
C PHE A 1059 32.31 38.13 -6.32
N LYS A 1060 32.89 39.32 -6.58
CA LYS A 1060 32.55 40.54 -5.84
C LYS A 1060 31.09 40.95 -6.04
N GLU A 1061 30.55 40.76 -7.24
CA GLU A 1061 29.12 40.91 -7.55
C GLU A 1061 28.27 39.87 -6.79
N LEU A 1062 28.68 38.59 -6.76
CA LEU A 1062 27.98 37.56 -5.97
C LEU A 1062 27.95 37.88 -4.47
N VAL A 1063 29.10 38.22 -3.87
CA VAL A 1063 29.24 38.58 -2.46
C VAL A 1063 28.38 39.81 -2.12
N THR A 1064 28.38 40.82 -3.01
CA THR A 1064 27.54 42.01 -2.88
C THR A 1064 26.05 41.68 -2.96
N LYS A 1065 25.64 40.80 -3.89
CA LYS A 1065 24.25 40.32 -4.00
C LYS A 1065 23.79 39.58 -2.73
N LEU A 1066 24.70 38.82 -2.11
CA LEU A 1066 24.48 38.12 -0.83
C LEU A 1066 24.56 39.06 0.39
N GLN A 1067 24.84 40.35 0.21
CA GLN A 1067 25.02 41.37 1.28
C GLN A 1067 26.15 41.07 2.28
N LEU A 1068 27.09 40.20 1.90
CA LEU A 1068 28.25 39.79 2.69
C LEU A 1068 29.42 40.78 2.56
N ILE A 1069 30.43 40.65 3.42
CA ILE A 1069 31.72 41.32 3.23
C ILE A 1069 32.61 40.46 2.31
N TYR A 1070 33.33 41.12 1.40
CA TYR A 1070 34.35 40.55 0.53
C TYR A 1070 35.68 40.37 1.27
#